data_AF-A0A395X6A9-F1
#
_entry.id   AF-A0A395X6A9-F1
#
_cell.length_a   1.000
_cell.length_b   1.000
_cell.length_c   1.000
_cell.angle_alpha   90.00
_cell.angle_beta   90.00
_cell.angle_gamma   90.00
#
_symmetry.space_group_name_H-M   'P 1'
#
loop_
_entity.id
_entity.type
_entity.pdbx_description
1 polymer ?
#
loop_
_entity_poly.entity_id
_entity_poly.type
_entity_poly.pdbx_seq_one_letter_code
_entity_poly.pdbx_strand_id
1 'polypeptide(L)'
;MNKSIFTELEHYGEILEKHFHDMMDVEFTVENGKLYILSARIGKRSKLANLKIVMSMFCEGKMSVEDVIKKIPYQQIEDLLDEEKLVNADELEFLGKGLPVSGGVGTATICFSIDEAEYLIRKKEQFIFCQMELSTETIELVSSKYCRGVITARGGMTSHAAVVCRGINKPCVAGFGDFNKMGDAIHASGNSVTIDGNNGNVYAGLGKIEKNTSSVEEIKLLYELLLVVIKNNIITTETVPLIWRLWDVIVLHKRYRGNDNAKQIVIKKDYEYISFEPPLRNEMEKIFSKLQCVNNANLMIEDFLGFLFSQLSAQVPIGSHYLYMRPLLNPMGTIKYNKVHKKVNCGDSVGIQLTGVEFFNVNRYVDFLLDIYSVKIYFCTEFFDNDEVKSNNMSYYPLNYLDFTNPNGEGLIINTYNAKNVAVYINDVLIPTDKLMYIYHLLRRRKYYWSWYDENNISKNEIMDYLRTNSFYKEDDSKLYFLCEEMNLIYKGELTLAGKSLTGRENMGSNKNIDYILDEVLLRGYDDKSNESNDFLLLIQKKEFKDLIALELYEYYFWNERHEFDLQLLKEIVDSVCNYFNSPEVMRQIEVGVLQTLPSAIIISMVTTIWSKMKKLRNKKNAILDEENSWMRIERNIRKIDKEFSNHDYILSDDMERIFEASREEIQPLLKLCGCKCFLNKKRSIWIKAGTKEERIREILKNNKFKYK
;
A
#
# COMPACT_ATOMS: atom_id res chain seq x y z
N MET A 1 -7.18 -47.54 9.12
CA MET A 1 -7.49 -47.36 7.67
C MET A 1 -6.56 -48.23 6.85
N ASN A 2 -7.05 -48.79 5.74
CA ASN A 2 -6.20 -49.49 4.76
C ASN A 2 -5.26 -48.46 4.10
N LYS A 3 -3.97 -48.78 3.94
CA LYS A 3 -2.96 -47.82 3.45
C LYS A 3 -3.32 -47.22 2.08
N SER A 4 -3.97 -48.02 1.23
CA SER A 4 -4.48 -47.61 -0.08
C SER A 4 -5.55 -46.49 0.00
N ILE A 5 -6.44 -46.54 0.98
CA ILE A 5 -7.54 -45.57 1.14
C ILE A 5 -7.00 -44.23 1.65
N PHE A 6 -5.98 -44.29 2.51
CA PHE A 6 -5.33 -43.08 3.02
C PHE A 6 -4.63 -42.32 1.89
N THR A 7 -3.88 -43.01 1.03
CA THR A 7 -3.22 -42.40 -0.13
C THR A 7 -4.24 -41.84 -1.15
N GLU A 8 -5.38 -42.51 -1.32
CA GLU A 8 -6.47 -42.01 -2.17
C GLU A 8 -7.11 -40.74 -1.58
N LEU A 9 -7.28 -40.67 -0.26
CA LEU A 9 -7.77 -39.47 0.42
C LEU A 9 -6.77 -38.30 0.35
N GLU A 10 -5.47 -38.56 0.52
CA GLU A 10 -4.40 -37.55 0.34
C GLU A 10 -4.43 -36.97 -1.08
N HIS A 11 -4.56 -37.83 -2.10
CA HIS A 11 -4.65 -37.41 -3.49
C HIS A 11 -5.85 -36.50 -3.76
N TYR A 12 -7.05 -36.85 -3.23
CA TYR A 12 -8.21 -35.96 -3.34
C TYR A 12 -8.04 -34.67 -2.55
N GLY A 13 -7.36 -34.71 -1.41
CA GLY A 13 -6.97 -33.52 -0.66
C GLY A 13 -6.13 -32.54 -1.49
N GLU A 14 -5.08 -33.03 -2.15
CA GLU A 14 -4.22 -32.22 -3.03
C GLU A 14 -5.00 -31.60 -4.20
N ILE A 15 -5.91 -32.37 -4.82
CA ILE A 15 -6.77 -31.89 -5.90
C ILE A 15 -7.66 -30.74 -5.39
N LEU A 16 -8.31 -30.93 -4.24
CA LEU A 16 -9.20 -29.93 -3.66
C LEU A 16 -8.44 -28.66 -3.27
N GLU A 17 -7.29 -28.78 -2.60
CA GLU A 17 -6.46 -27.62 -2.25
C GLU A 17 -6.00 -26.84 -3.48
N LYS A 18 -5.56 -27.55 -4.53
CA LYS A 18 -5.11 -26.93 -5.78
C LYS A 18 -6.25 -26.25 -6.54
N HIS A 19 -7.45 -26.84 -6.52
CA HIS A 19 -8.60 -26.28 -7.23
C HIS A 19 -9.18 -25.05 -6.54
N PHE A 20 -9.28 -25.07 -5.20
CA PHE A 20 -9.87 -23.99 -4.42
C PHE A 20 -8.85 -22.95 -3.95
N HIS A 21 -7.56 -23.19 -4.18
CA HIS A 21 -6.44 -22.37 -3.68
C HIS A 21 -6.60 -22.08 -2.18
N ASP A 22 -6.99 -23.10 -1.42
CA ASP A 22 -7.19 -22.98 0.02
C ASP A 22 -7.21 -24.33 0.74
N MET A 23 -7.06 -24.31 2.05
CA MET A 23 -7.27 -25.48 2.90
C MET A 23 -8.76 -25.83 2.96
N MET A 24 -9.04 -27.12 2.75
CA MET A 24 -10.40 -27.65 2.61
C MET A 24 -10.78 -28.55 3.79
N ASP A 25 -11.97 -28.32 4.34
CA ASP A 25 -12.68 -29.22 5.25
C ASP A 25 -13.49 -30.21 4.41
N VAL A 26 -13.19 -31.50 4.53
CA VAL A 26 -13.69 -32.56 3.64
C VAL A 26 -14.39 -33.64 4.47
N GLU A 27 -15.65 -33.91 4.15
CA GLU A 27 -16.42 -35.02 4.68
C GLU A 27 -16.38 -36.18 3.69
N PHE A 28 -16.01 -37.38 4.16
CA PHE A 28 -15.90 -38.56 3.32
C PHE A 28 -16.44 -39.80 4.04
N THR A 29 -16.76 -40.84 3.27
CA THR A 29 -17.15 -42.15 3.80
C THR A 29 -16.41 -43.25 3.07
N VAL A 30 -16.12 -44.34 3.77
CA VAL A 30 -15.53 -45.54 3.21
C VAL A 30 -16.56 -46.66 3.29
N GLU A 31 -17.02 -47.12 2.13
CA GLU A 31 -18.00 -48.21 2.02
C GLU A 31 -17.44 -49.33 1.16
N ASN A 32 -17.45 -50.57 1.67
CA ASN A 32 -16.95 -51.76 0.97
C ASN A 32 -15.53 -51.59 0.39
N GLY A 33 -14.67 -50.86 1.09
CA GLY A 33 -13.28 -50.60 0.68
C GLY A 33 -13.10 -49.51 -0.38
N LYS A 34 -14.16 -48.78 -0.76
CA LYS A 34 -14.10 -47.63 -1.66
C LYS A 34 -14.29 -46.32 -0.91
N LEU A 35 -13.51 -45.30 -1.27
CA LEU A 35 -13.62 -43.95 -0.73
C LEU A 35 -14.66 -43.13 -1.53
N TYR A 36 -15.50 -42.39 -0.81
CA TYR A 36 -16.44 -41.43 -1.38
C TYR A 36 -16.28 -40.08 -0.68
N ILE A 37 -16.04 -39.02 -1.43
CA ILE A 37 -16.09 -37.64 -0.93
C ILE A 37 -17.56 -37.19 -0.93
N LEU A 38 -18.09 -36.82 0.23
CA LEU A 38 -19.48 -36.41 0.41
C LEU A 38 -19.64 -34.90 0.30
N SER A 39 -18.71 -34.15 0.87
CA SER A 39 -18.72 -32.69 0.91
C SER A 39 -17.30 -32.14 1.03
N ALA A 40 -17.06 -30.98 0.43
CA ALA A 40 -15.84 -30.23 0.59
C ALA A 40 -16.17 -28.73 0.66
N ARG A 41 -15.62 -28.04 1.66
CA ARG A 41 -15.79 -26.58 1.86
C ARG A 41 -14.50 -25.96 2.36
N ILE A 42 -14.36 -24.65 2.25
CA ILE A 42 -13.22 -23.93 2.84
C ILE A 42 -13.22 -24.17 4.35
N GLY A 43 -12.08 -24.64 4.87
CA GLY A 43 -11.95 -24.98 6.28
C GLY A 43 -12.00 -23.73 7.17
N LYS A 44 -12.86 -23.78 8.20
CA LYS A 44 -12.87 -22.74 9.23
C LYS A 44 -11.58 -22.81 10.03
N ARG A 45 -10.98 -21.66 10.32
CA ARG A 45 -9.67 -21.59 10.99
C ARG A 45 -9.51 -20.30 11.79
N SER A 46 -8.58 -20.33 12.74
CA SER A 46 -8.22 -19.14 13.52
C SER A 46 -7.46 -18.13 12.67
N LYS A 47 -7.40 -16.89 13.15
CA LYS A 47 -6.60 -15.79 12.56
C LYS A 47 -5.14 -16.20 12.33
N LEU A 48 -4.49 -16.76 13.35
CA LEU A 48 -3.12 -17.24 13.24
C LEU A 48 -2.98 -18.41 12.23
N ALA A 49 -3.90 -19.38 12.27
CA ALA A 49 -3.88 -20.51 11.33
C ALA A 49 -4.10 -20.05 9.88
N ASN A 50 -4.96 -19.06 9.64
CA ASN A 50 -5.14 -18.45 8.33
C ASN A 50 -3.83 -17.84 7.82
N LEU A 51 -3.13 -17.06 8.64
CA LEU A 51 -1.84 -16.49 8.27
C LEU A 51 -0.81 -17.58 7.93
N LYS A 52 -0.67 -18.61 8.78
CA LYS A 52 0.29 -19.71 8.54
C LYS A 52 -0.01 -20.48 7.26
N ILE A 53 -1.27 -20.88 7.06
CA ILE A 53 -1.68 -21.66 5.90
C ILE A 53 -1.49 -20.85 4.62
N VAL A 54 -1.97 -19.60 4.59
CA VAL A 54 -1.84 -18.74 3.40
C VAL A 54 -0.37 -18.51 3.04
N MET A 55 0.48 -18.20 4.03
CA MET A 55 1.90 -17.98 3.78
C MET A 55 2.64 -19.27 3.38
N SER A 56 2.29 -20.44 3.95
CA SER A 56 2.86 -21.73 3.53
C SER A 56 2.47 -22.07 2.09
N MET A 57 1.18 -21.94 1.75
CA MET A 57 0.69 -22.19 0.39
C MET A 57 1.31 -21.22 -0.63
N PHE A 58 1.59 -19.97 -0.24
CA PHE A 58 2.35 -19.03 -1.05
C PHE A 58 3.79 -19.50 -1.26
N CYS A 59 4.50 -19.89 -0.19
CA CYS A 59 5.87 -20.43 -0.28
C CYS A 59 5.97 -21.74 -1.08
N GLU A 60 4.92 -22.55 -1.07
CA GLU A 60 4.80 -23.79 -1.87
C GLU A 60 4.44 -23.53 -3.34
N GLY A 61 4.17 -22.28 -3.72
CA GLY A 61 3.75 -21.90 -5.07
C GLY A 61 2.32 -22.32 -5.44
N LYS A 62 1.48 -22.63 -4.44
CA LYS A 62 0.06 -23.00 -4.63
C LYS A 62 -0.88 -21.78 -4.65
N MET A 63 -0.37 -20.61 -4.28
CA MET A 63 -1.15 -19.38 -4.11
C MET A 63 -0.45 -18.18 -4.74
N SER A 64 -1.19 -17.33 -5.45
CA SER A 64 -0.65 -16.11 -6.06
C SER A 64 -0.51 -14.97 -5.03
N VAL A 65 0.28 -13.94 -5.36
CA VAL A 65 0.38 -12.71 -4.54
C VAL A 65 -1.00 -12.08 -4.34
N GLU A 66 -1.81 -12.02 -5.40
CA GLU A 66 -3.14 -11.44 -5.35
C GLU A 66 -4.05 -12.20 -4.37
N ASP A 67 -3.98 -13.54 -4.37
CA ASP A 67 -4.74 -14.38 -3.45
C ASP A 67 -4.29 -14.19 -2.00
N VAL A 68 -2.97 -14.07 -1.74
CA VAL A 68 -2.44 -13.80 -0.40
C VAL A 68 -3.00 -12.50 0.15
N ILE A 69 -2.93 -11.42 -0.63
CA ILE A 69 -3.44 -10.10 -0.22
C ILE A 69 -4.96 -10.12 0.01
N LYS A 70 -5.71 -10.89 -0.80
CA LYS A 70 -7.18 -11.02 -0.64
C LYS A 70 -7.58 -11.91 0.54
N LYS A 71 -6.79 -12.94 0.88
CA LYS A 71 -7.10 -13.93 1.93
C LYS A 71 -6.57 -13.55 3.31
N ILE A 72 -5.65 -12.60 3.42
CA ILE A 72 -5.18 -12.05 4.69
C ILE A 72 -5.83 -10.67 4.90
N PRO A 73 -6.99 -10.60 5.58
CA PRO A 73 -7.59 -9.33 5.90
C PRO A 73 -6.71 -8.56 6.89
N TYR A 74 -6.60 -7.24 6.72
CA TYR A 74 -5.74 -6.42 7.57
C TYR A 74 -6.14 -6.49 9.06
N GLN A 75 -7.43 -6.66 9.36
CA GLN A 75 -7.94 -6.79 10.72
C GLN A 75 -7.29 -7.97 11.44
N GLN A 76 -7.08 -9.08 10.72
CA GLN A 76 -6.42 -10.25 11.26
C GLN A 76 -4.99 -9.93 11.70
N ILE A 77 -4.24 -9.19 10.89
CA ILE A 77 -2.88 -8.76 11.23
C ILE A 77 -2.92 -7.75 12.37
N GLU A 78 -3.89 -6.83 12.35
CA GLU A 78 -4.11 -5.86 13.41
C GLU A 78 -4.30 -6.56 14.77
N ASP A 79 -5.18 -7.57 14.84
CA ASP A 79 -5.42 -8.39 16.04
C ASP A 79 -4.16 -9.17 16.48
N LEU A 80 -3.35 -9.65 15.53
CA LEU A 80 -2.13 -10.39 15.83
C LEU A 80 -1.01 -9.48 16.35
N LEU A 81 -0.97 -8.22 15.89
CA LEU A 81 -0.02 -7.19 16.33
C LEU A 81 -0.47 -6.45 17.61
N ASP A 82 -1.66 -6.74 18.16
CA ASP A 82 -2.12 -6.13 19.42
C ASP A 82 -1.30 -6.70 20.59
N GLU A 83 -0.18 -6.02 20.89
CA GLU A 83 0.73 -6.34 21.98
C GLU A 83 0.80 -5.22 23.04
N GLU A 84 -0.34 -4.68 23.48
CA GLU A 84 -0.58 -4.14 24.84
C GLU A 84 -2.11 -4.21 25.06
N LYS A 85 -2.59 -5.28 25.69
CA LYS A 85 -4.01 -5.48 25.98
C LYS A 85 -4.30 -5.22 27.44
N LEU A 86 -5.38 -4.49 27.72
CA LEU A 86 -5.99 -4.44 29.03
C LEU A 86 -6.68 -5.77 29.31
N VAL A 87 -6.12 -6.59 30.20
CA VAL A 87 -6.59 -7.97 30.42
C VAL A 87 -7.66 -8.10 31.50
N ASN A 88 -7.84 -7.06 32.32
CA ASN A 88 -8.80 -7.04 33.41
C ASN A 88 -9.81 -5.88 33.28
N ALA A 89 -10.23 -5.57 32.06
CA ALA A 89 -11.17 -4.48 31.79
C ALA A 89 -12.52 -4.65 32.51
N ASP A 90 -12.93 -5.90 32.74
CA ASP A 90 -14.11 -6.34 33.47
C ASP A 90 -14.01 -6.17 35.00
N GLU A 91 -12.80 -6.05 35.54
CA GLU A 91 -12.55 -5.74 36.96
C GLU A 91 -12.56 -4.22 37.24
N LEU A 92 -12.54 -3.38 36.21
CA LEU A 92 -12.47 -1.92 36.32
C LEU A 92 -13.84 -1.27 36.09
N GLU A 93 -14.07 -0.14 36.74
CA GLU A 93 -15.28 0.66 36.52
C GLU A 93 -15.17 1.40 35.19
N PHE A 94 -16.05 1.07 34.24
CA PHE A 94 -16.12 1.71 32.93
C PHE A 94 -16.70 3.12 33.03
N LEU A 95 -15.92 4.13 32.67
CA LEU A 95 -16.30 5.55 32.78
C LEU A 95 -16.95 6.09 31.50
N GLY A 96 -16.70 5.44 30.36
CA GLY A 96 -17.27 5.82 29.08
C GLY A 96 -16.34 5.54 27.90
N LYS A 97 -16.77 5.99 26.73
CA LYS A 97 -16.07 5.82 25.46
C LYS A 97 -15.92 7.14 24.70
N GLY A 98 -14.74 7.38 24.17
CA GLY A 98 -14.44 8.45 23.22
C GLY A 98 -13.90 7.89 21.90
N LEU A 99 -13.31 8.76 21.08
CA LEU A 99 -12.69 8.38 19.82
C LEU A 99 -11.31 7.74 20.06
N PRO A 100 -11.05 6.53 19.54
CA PRO A 100 -9.74 5.89 19.58
C PRO A 100 -8.79 6.60 18.60
N VAL A 101 -8.14 7.65 19.07
CA VAL A 101 -7.39 8.55 18.21
C VAL A 101 -5.96 8.08 18.01
N SER A 102 -5.33 7.57 19.06
CA SER A 102 -3.98 7.00 19.04
C SER A 102 -3.94 5.78 19.94
N GLY A 103 -3.36 4.68 19.43
CA GLY A 103 -3.42 3.36 20.05
C GLY A 103 -2.51 3.18 21.27
N GLY A 104 -2.66 2.02 21.91
CA GLY A 104 -1.95 1.58 23.12
C GLY A 104 -2.81 1.69 24.40
N VAL A 105 -2.29 1.13 25.49
CA VAL A 105 -2.95 1.17 26.81
C VAL A 105 -2.10 1.97 27.79
N GLY A 106 -2.68 3.02 28.35
CA GLY A 106 -2.05 3.87 29.34
C GLY A 106 -2.72 3.67 30.69
N THR A 107 -1.97 3.29 31.72
CA THR A 107 -2.47 3.28 33.10
C THR A 107 -1.59 4.18 33.95
N ALA A 108 -2.18 5.15 34.65
CA ALA A 108 -1.48 6.07 35.55
C ALA A 108 -2.48 6.92 36.35
N THR A 109 -1.98 7.82 37.20
CA THR A 109 -2.79 8.81 37.91
C THR A 109 -3.32 9.86 36.93
N ILE A 110 -4.58 10.28 37.08
CA ILE A 110 -5.12 11.35 36.25
C ILE A 110 -4.51 12.71 36.61
N CYS A 111 -4.30 13.56 35.61
CA CYS A 111 -3.81 14.92 35.79
C CYS A 111 -4.67 15.89 34.95
N PHE A 112 -5.18 16.95 35.58
CA PHE A 112 -6.11 17.90 34.94
C PHE A 112 -5.50 19.26 34.65
N SER A 113 -4.28 19.54 35.15
CA SER A 113 -3.66 20.86 35.00
C SER A 113 -2.20 20.77 34.52
N ILE A 114 -1.75 21.82 33.84
CA ILE A 114 -0.37 21.93 33.35
C ILE A 114 0.62 21.92 34.51
N ASP A 115 0.34 22.70 35.57
CA ASP A 115 1.20 22.79 36.76
C ASP A 115 1.37 21.43 37.46
N GLU A 116 0.28 20.67 37.55
CA GLU A 116 0.31 19.30 38.09
C GLU A 116 1.11 18.36 37.20
N ALA A 117 0.96 18.45 35.87
CA ALA A 117 1.72 17.64 34.94
C ALA A 117 3.23 17.93 35.04
N GLU A 118 3.64 19.20 35.10
CA GLU A 118 5.04 19.58 35.31
C GLU A 118 5.58 19.04 36.64
N TYR A 119 4.78 19.13 37.70
CA TYR A 119 5.14 18.61 39.01
C TYR A 119 5.37 17.09 38.98
N LEU A 120 4.46 16.34 38.35
CA LEU A 120 4.56 14.88 38.19
C LEU A 120 5.77 14.50 37.34
N ILE A 121 6.07 15.25 36.27
CA ILE A 121 7.28 15.07 35.44
C ILE A 121 8.55 15.26 36.28
N ARG A 122 8.63 16.32 37.10
CA ARG A 122 9.78 16.58 37.99
C ARG A 122 9.95 15.46 39.02
N LYS A 123 8.85 14.90 39.51
CA LYS A 123 8.84 13.74 40.41
C LYS A 123 9.07 12.39 39.72
N LYS A 124 9.07 12.36 38.38
CA LYS A 124 9.16 11.13 37.57
C LYS A 124 7.98 10.18 37.78
N GLU A 125 6.84 10.71 38.19
CA GLU A 125 5.59 9.97 38.37
C GLU A 125 4.80 9.95 37.07
N GLN A 126 4.18 8.80 36.78
CA GLN A 126 3.42 8.62 35.55
C GLN A 126 2.03 9.23 35.69
N PHE A 127 1.50 9.78 34.58
CA PHE A 127 0.17 10.39 34.58
C PHE A 127 -0.57 10.20 33.26
N ILE A 128 -1.91 10.25 33.31
CA ILE A 128 -2.79 10.42 32.15
C ILE A 128 -3.24 11.88 32.12
N PHE A 129 -2.91 12.58 31.04
CA PHE A 129 -3.22 14.00 30.90
C PHE A 129 -4.63 14.20 30.38
N CYS A 130 -5.44 14.94 31.13
CA CYS A 130 -6.85 15.14 30.87
C CYS A 130 -7.13 16.63 30.66
N GLN A 131 -7.66 17.00 29.48
CA GLN A 131 -7.92 18.39 29.12
C GLN A 131 -9.22 18.55 28.34
N MET A 132 -9.77 19.76 28.33
CA MET A 132 -10.90 20.06 27.44
C MET A 132 -10.47 19.91 25.97
N GLU A 133 -9.35 20.54 25.61
CA GLU A 133 -8.69 20.49 24.30
C GLU A 133 -7.16 20.63 24.54
N LEU A 134 -6.33 20.03 23.68
CA LEU A 134 -4.88 20.25 23.74
C LEU A 134 -4.51 21.56 23.05
N SER A 135 -3.59 22.30 23.66
CA SER A 135 -2.98 23.51 23.09
C SER A 135 -1.50 23.27 22.78
N THR A 136 -0.87 24.20 22.06
CA THR A 136 0.55 24.12 21.72
C THR A 136 1.46 24.08 22.95
N GLU A 137 1.05 24.71 24.06
CA GLU A 137 1.79 24.74 25.33
C GLU A 137 1.83 23.37 26.02
N THR A 138 0.85 22.51 25.74
CA THR A 138 0.75 21.18 26.37
C THR A 138 1.58 20.10 25.69
N ILE A 139 2.20 20.39 24.53
CA ILE A 139 2.91 19.38 23.71
C ILE A 139 4.10 18.80 24.45
N GLU A 140 4.91 19.62 25.12
CA GLU A 140 6.10 19.14 25.84
C GLU A 140 5.71 18.20 26.99
N LEU A 141 4.62 18.52 27.69
CA LEU A 141 4.07 17.70 28.77
C LEU A 141 3.58 16.36 28.25
N VAL A 142 2.84 16.38 27.14
CA VAL A 142 2.27 15.18 26.50
C VAL A 142 3.37 14.32 25.86
N SER A 143 4.42 14.93 25.34
CA SER A 143 5.60 14.26 24.76
C SER A 143 6.50 13.63 25.81
N SER A 144 6.34 14.01 27.08
CA SER A 144 7.10 13.44 28.18
C SER A 144 6.94 11.91 28.25
N LYS A 145 8.02 11.20 28.59
CA LYS A 145 7.99 9.76 28.82
C LYS A 145 7.11 9.36 30.02
N TYR A 146 6.83 10.31 30.93
CA TYR A 146 5.99 10.09 32.10
C TYR A 146 4.49 10.25 31.80
N CYS A 147 4.13 10.94 30.71
CA CYS A 147 2.76 10.93 30.20
C CYS A 147 2.47 9.54 29.60
N ARG A 148 1.53 8.80 30.19
CA ARG A 148 1.11 7.47 29.75
C ARG A 148 -0.07 7.50 28.78
N GLY A 149 -0.66 8.68 28.56
CA GLY A 149 -1.73 8.87 27.60
C GLY A 149 -2.53 10.14 27.82
N VAL A 150 -3.45 10.43 26.89
CA VAL A 150 -4.22 11.68 26.87
C VAL A 150 -5.71 11.41 26.73
N ILE A 151 -6.53 12.11 27.51
CA ILE A 151 -7.98 12.18 27.36
C ILE A 151 -8.36 13.61 27.01
N THR A 152 -9.16 13.81 25.97
CA THR A 152 -9.77 15.12 25.70
C THR A 152 -11.29 15.09 25.69
N ALA A 153 -11.92 16.11 26.27
CA ALA A 153 -13.38 16.28 26.25
C ALA A 153 -13.89 16.52 24.82
N ARG A 154 -13.12 17.28 24.04
CA ARG A 154 -13.45 17.67 22.66
C ARG A 154 -12.33 17.26 21.70
N GLY A 155 -12.68 17.20 20.42
CA GLY A 155 -11.76 16.87 19.34
C GLY A 155 -12.17 15.61 18.56
N GLY A 156 -11.97 15.65 17.24
CA GLY A 156 -12.16 14.51 16.34
C GLY A 156 -10.84 13.80 16.00
N MET A 157 -10.91 12.84 15.06
CA MET A 157 -9.75 12.15 14.47
C MET A 157 -8.72 13.09 13.82
N THR A 158 -9.08 14.34 13.54
CA THR A 158 -8.22 15.37 12.92
C THR A 158 -7.93 16.54 13.88
N SER A 159 -8.31 16.43 15.15
CA SER A 159 -8.11 17.48 16.14
C SER A 159 -6.64 17.67 16.53
N HIS A 160 -6.37 18.79 17.22
CA HIS A 160 -5.05 19.09 17.77
C HIS A 160 -4.48 17.92 18.60
N ALA A 161 -5.32 17.32 19.45
CA ALA A 161 -4.94 16.15 20.25
C ALA A 161 -4.59 14.93 19.39
N ALA A 162 -5.32 14.74 18.30
CA ALA A 162 -5.13 13.61 17.38
C ALA A 162 -3.85 13.69 16.58
N VAL A 163 -3.51 14.86 16.07
CA VAL A 163 -2.28 15.07 15.32
C VAL A 163 -1.07 14.84 16.23
N VAL A 164 -1.08 15.42 17.44
CA VAL A 164 0.02 15.28 18.42
C VAL A 164 0.20 13.84 18.81
N CYS A 165 -0.81 13.22 19.41
CA CYS A 165 -0.64 11.92 20.07
C CYS A 165 -0.27 10.80 19.08
N ARG A 166 -0.72 10.88 17.83
CA ARG A 166 -0.26 9.97 16.76
C ARG A 166 1.19 10.18 16.40
N GLY A 167 1.61 11.44 16.22
CA GLY A 167 2.99 11.78 15.85
C GLY A 167 4.02 11.29 16.86
N ILE A 168 3.66 11.25 18.14
CA ILE A 168 4.53 10.80 19.24
C ILE A 168 4.16 9.41 19.80
N ASN A 169 3.23 8.71 19.15
CA ASN A 169 2.74 7.38 19.54
C ASN A 169 2.33 7.26 21.03
N LYS A 170 1.49 8.19 21.50
CA LYS A 170 0.90 8.17 22.86
C LYS A 170 -0.55 7.71 22.81
N PRO A 171 -1.00 6.81 23.70
CA PRO A 171 -2.41 6.44 23.80
C PRO A 171 -3.29 7.68 23.97
N CYS A 172 -4.33 7.81 23.15
CA CYS A 172 -5.21 8.98 23.22
C CYS A 172 -6.67 8.65 22.91
N VAL A 173 -7.54 9.07 23.82
CA VAL A 173 -9.00 9.05 23.68
C VAL A 173 -9.50 10.49 23.55
N ALA A 174 -9.98 10.87 22.37
CA ALA A 174 -10.46 12.24 22.13
C ALA A 174 -11.99 12.32 22.07
N GLY A 175 -12.55 13.50 22.34
CA GLY A 175 -14.00 13.69 22.25
C GLY A 175 -14.79 12.86 23.26
N PHE A 176 -14.24 12.66 24.45
CA PHE A 176 -14.84 11.90 25.54
C PHE A 176 -16.06 12.66 26.10
N GLY A 177 -17.26 12.23 25.73
CA GLY A 177 -18.51 12.96 26.03
C GLY A 177 -18.89 13.03 27.51
N ASP A 178 -18.48 12.05 28.31
CA ASP A 178 -18.78 11.98 29.76
C ASP A 178 -17.70 12.63 30.64
N PHE A 179 -16.90 13.54 30.08
CA PHE A 179 -15.76 14.19 30.73
C PHE A 179 -16.06 14.75 32.13
N ASN A 180 -17.23 15.36 32.31
CA ASN A 180 -17.62 15.99 33.59
C ASN A 180 -18.04 14.98 34.66
N LYS A 181 -18.37 13.74 34.30
CA LYS A 181 -18.79 12.69 35.24
C LYS A 181 -17.62 11.83 35.73
N MET A 182 -16.44 12.04 35.15
CA MET A 182 -15.26 11.23 35.38
C MET A 182 -14.60 11.52 36.75
N GLY A 183 -14.74 12.75 37.26
CA GLY A 183 -14.05 13.23 38.46
C GLY A 183 -14.38 12.42 39.72
N ASP A 184 -15.67 12.17 39.97
CA ASP A 184 -16.12 11.49 41.20
C ASP A 184 -15.69 10.02 41.23
N ALA A 185 -15.86 9.31 40.11
CA ALA A 185 -15.48 7.90 39.98
C ALA A 185 -13.95 7.72 40.04
N ILE A 186 -13.19 8.61 39.41
CA ILE A 186 -11.72 8.56 39.48
C ILE A 186 -11.22 8.86 40.90
N HIS A 187 -11.82 9.83 41.59
CA HIS A 187 -11.47 10.12 42.99
C HIS A 187 -11.75 8.91 43.90
N ALA A 188 -12.86 8.19 43.69
CA ALA A 188 -13.16 6.96 44.42
C ALA A 188 -12.12 5.85 44.19
N SER A 189 -11.48 5.82 43.01
CA SER A 189 -10.41 4.89 42.63
C SER A 189 -8.99 5.35 42.99
N GLY A 190 -8.83 6.34 43.87
CA GLY A 190 -7.53 6.85 44.27
C GLY A 190 -6.80 7.61 43.17
N ASN A 191 -7.54 8.32 42.32
CA ASN A 191 -7.07 9.10 41.17
C ASN A 191 -6.41 8.28 40.06
N SER A 192 -6.53 6.95 40.08
CA SER A 192 -5.98 6.09 39.05
C SER A 192 -6.94 5.98 37.87
N VAL A 193 -6.40 6.06 36.65
CA VAL A 193 -7.20 5.92 35.43
C VAL A 193 -6.45 5.04 34.43
N THR A 194 -7.21 4.24 33.72
CA THR A 194 -6.71 3.43 32.61
C THR A 194 -7.42 3.85 31.34
N ILE A 195 -6.63 4.20 30.34
CA ILE A 195 -7.12 4.48 29.00
C ILE A 195 -6.72 3.35 28.09
N ASP A 196 -7.71 2.86 27.36
CA ASP A 196 -7.50 1.98 26.23
C ASP A 196 -7.64 2.84 24.96
N GLY A 197 -6.52 3.42 24.53
CA GLY A 197 -6.44 4.22 23.31
C GLY A 197 -6.72 3.39 22.06
N ASN A 198 -6.65 2.07 22.14
CA ASN A 198 -7.08 1.20 21.07
C ASN A 198 -8.61 1.28 20.94
N ASN A 199 -9.36 0.97 22.00
CA ASN A 199 -10.83 0.89 21.97
C ASN A 199 -11.55 2.23 22.17
N GLY A 200 -10.83 3.28 22.58
CA GLY A 200 -11.42 4.55 22.97
C GLY A 200 -12.08 4.48 24.35
N ASN A 201 -11.80 3.44 25.14
CA ASN A 201 -12.43 3.21 26.43
C ASN A 201 -11.62 3.86 27.54
N VAL A 202 -12.32 4.37 28.55
CA VAL A 202 -11.71 4.94 29.75
C VAL A 202 -12.29 4.23 30.98
N TYR A 203 -11.43 3.85 31.90
CA TYR A 203 -11.76 3.10 33.11
C TYR A 203 -11.17 3.78 34.35
N ALA A 204 -11.89 3.75 35.47
CA ALA A 204 -11.32 4.11 36.77
C ALA A 204 -10.51 2.93 37.33
N GLY A 205 -9.35 3.23 37.92
CA GLY A 205 -8.41 2.26 38.48
C GLY A 205 -7.21 1.92 37.58
N LEU A 206 -6.31 1.09 38.12
CA LEU A 206 -5.09 0.62 37.44
C LEU A 206 -5.34 -0.70 36.72
N GLY A 207 -5.21 -0.68 35.39
CA GLY A 207 -5.36 -1.83 34.53
C GLY A 207 -4.08 -2.65 34.40
N LYS A 208 -4.22 -3.97 34.30
CA LYS A 208 -3.14 -4.89 33.96
C LYS A 208 -2.95 -4.89 32.44
N ILE A 209 -1.73 -4.60 32.02
CA ILE A 209 -1.35 -4.53 30.60
C ILE A 209 -0.50 -5.76 30.29
N GLU A 210 -0.96 -6.60 29.37
CA GLU A 210 -0.14 -7.67 28.81
C GLU A 210 0.41 -7.25 27.45
N LYS A 211 1.73 -7.30 27.31
CA LYS A 211 2.39 -7.29 26.00
C LYS A 211 2.36 -8.71 25.49
N ASN A 212 1.67 -8.94 24.39
CA ASN A 212 1.97 -10.11 23.59
C ASN A 212 3.45 -9.97 23.13
N THR A 213 4.16 -11.05 22.86
CA THR A 213 5.53 -11.02 22.27
C THR A 213 5.64 -12.06 21.17
N SER A 214 4.52 -12.32 20.50
CA SER A 214 4.45 -13.28 19.42
C SER A 214 5.08 -12.64 18.19
N SER A 215 6.40 -12.73 18.09
CA SER A 215 7.10 -12.56 16.82
C SER A 215 6.66 -13.69 15.89
N VAL A 216 5.52 -13.51 15.22
CA VAL A 216 5.00 -14.44 14.24
C VAL A 216 5.90 -14.32 13.01
N GLU A 217 6.76 -15.31 12.76
CA GLU A 217 7.68 -15.36 11.60
C GLU A 217 6.93 -15.08 10.29
N GLU A 218 5.67 -15.48 10.22
CA GLU A 218 4.80 -15.28 9.07
C GLU A 218 4.42 -13.79 8.84
N ILE A 219 4.38 -12.95 9.89
CA ILE A 219 4.21 -11.49 9.71
C ILE A 219 5.46 -10.90 9.06
N LYS A 220 6.65 -11.35 9.45
CA LYS A 220 7.90 -10.93 8.81
C LYS A 220 7.93 -11.34 7.34
N LEU A 221 7.52 -12.56 7.03
CA LEU A 221 7.42 -13.03 5.64
C LEU A 221 6.41 -12.21 4.83
N LEU A 222 5.25 -11.89 5.42
CA LEU A 222 4.26 -11.02 4.79
C LEU A 222 4.81 -9.61 4.54
N TYR A 223 5.59 -9.07 5.47
CA TYR A 223 6.30 -7.79 5.29
C TYR A 223 7.28 -7.82 4.11
N GLU A 224 8.13 -8.85 4.02
CA GLU A 224 9.07 -9.02 2.90
C GLU A 224 8.33 -9.16 1.56
N LEU A 225 7.20 -9.88 1.55
CA LEU A 225 6.35 -9.97 0.37
C LEU A 225 5.82 -8.59 -0.05
N LEU A 226 5.27 -7.81 0.89
CA LEU A 226 4.74 -6.47 0.62
C LEU A 226 5.84 -5.54 0.09
N LEU A 227 7.05 -5.62 0.64
CA LEU A 227 8.22 -4.87 0.15
C LEU A 227 8.49 -5.16 -1.33
N VAL A 228 8.60 -6.45 -1.69
CA VAL A 228 8.86 -6.88 -3.08
C VAL A 228 7.73 -6.44 -4.01
N VAL A 229 6.48 -6.57 -3.56
CA VAL A 229 5.28 -6.19 -4.32
C VAL A 229 5.25 -4.70 -4.60
N ILE A 230 5.50 -3.87 -3.59
CA ILE A 230 5.51 -2.40 -3.70
C ILE A 230 6.69 -1.95 -4.57
N LYS A 231 7.87 -2.56 -4.38
CA LYS A 231 9.08 -2.20 -5.14
C LYS A 231 8.94 -2.50 -6.63
N ASN A 232 8.39 -3.67 -6.98
CA ASN A 232 8.30 -4.14 -8.37
C ASN A 232 6.94 -3.85 -9.04
N ASN A 233 6.08 -3.01 -8.44
CA ASN A 233 4.75 -2.67 -8.98
C ASN A 233 3.87 -3.89 -9.30
N ILE A 234 3.93 -4.96 -8.49
CA ILE A 234 3.13 -6.18 -8.68
C ILE A 234 1.73 -5.96 -8.08
N ILE A 235 0.97 -5.05 -8.66
CA ILE A 235 -0.28 -4.53 -8.09
C ILE A 235 -1.43 -4.56 -9.09
N THR A 236 -2.65 -4.65 -8.56
CA THR A 236 -3.90 -4.51 -9.32
C THR A 236 -4.76 -3.42 -8.68
N THR A 237 -5.74 -2.90 -9.41
CA THR A 237 -6.67 -1.89 -8.87
C THR A 237 -7.39 -2.36 -7.60
N GLU A 238 -7.60 -3.66 -7.44
CA GLU A 238 -8.24 -4.26 -6.28
C GLU A 238 -7.29 -4.47 -5.09
N THR A 239 -6.04 -4.85 -5.36
CA THR A 239 -5.07 -5.17 -4.30
C THR A 239 -4.39 -3.94 -3.71
N VAL A 240 -4.28 -2.83 -4.45
CA VAL A 240 -3.61 -1.59 -3.98
C VAL A 240 -4.10 -1.12 -2.59
N PRO A 241 -5.41 -0.96 -2.32
CA PRO A 241 -5.87 -0.53 -1.00
C PRO A 241 -5.51 -1.55 0.10
N LEU A 242 -5.63 -2.85 -0.20
CA LEU A 242 -5.34 -3.92 0.74
C LEU A 242 -3.85 -3.97 1.11
N ILE A 243 -2.97 -3.87 0.10
CA ILE A 243 -1.51 -3.81 0.27
C ILE A 243 -1.13 -2.66 1.19
N TRP A 244 -1.65 -1.45 0.92
CA TRP A 244 -1.29 -0.29 1.71
C TRP A 244 -1.89 -0.30 3.12
N ARG A 245 -3.06 -0.93 3.32
CA ARG A 245 -3.57 -1.17 4.68
C ARG A 245 -2.72 -2.16 5.46
N LEU A 246 -2.36 -3.29 4.84
CA LEU A 246 -1.45 -4.26 5.46
C LEU A 246 -0.12 -3.60 5.81
N TRP A 247 0.42 -2.79 4.89
CA TRP A 247 1.61 -1.99 5.13
C TRP A 247 1.44 -1.00 6.29
N ASP A 248 0.33 -0.26 6.34
CA ASP A 248 0.03 0.68 7.42
C ASP A 248 -0.10 -0.02 8.78
N VAL A 249 -0.71 -1.20 8.82
CA VAL A 249 -0.85 -2.02 10.02
C VAL A 249 0.50 -2.57 10.48
N ILE A 250 1.32 -3.10 9.56
CA ILE A 250 2.59 -3.76 9.88
C ILE A 250 3.70 -2.76 10.19
N VAL A 251 3.83 -1.72 9.36
CA VAL A 251 4.97 -0.79 9.39
C VAL A 251 4.68 0.46 10.22
N LEU A 252 3.46 1.00 10.14
CA LEU A 252 3.08 2.20 10.87
C LEU A 252 2.30 1.90 12.17
N HIS A 253 2.02 0.62 12.46
CA HIS A 253 1.15 0.21 13.58
C HIS A 253 -0.21 0.93 13.57
N LYS A 254 -0.70 1.30 12.38
CA LYS A 254 -1.97 2.01 12.22
C LYS A 254 -3.13 1.06 12.42
N ARG A 255 -4.15 1.54 13.12
CA ARG A 255 -5.37 0.79 13.45
C ARG A 255 -6.54 1.30 12.62
N TYR A 256 -7.39 0.38 12.14
CA TYR A 256 -8.47 0.66 11.21
C TYR A 256 -9.78 0.17 11.81
N ARG A 257 -10.29 0.93 12.77
CA ARG A 257 -11.48 0.55 13.53
C ARG A 257 -12.72 1.11 12.87
N GLY A 258 -13.65 0.21 12.54
CA GLY A 258 -15.00 0.57 12.14
C GLY A 258 -15.70 1.36 13.24
N ASN A 259 -15.66 2.68 13.12
CA ASN A 259 -16.69 3.64 13.50
C ASN A 259 -17.56 3.34 14.73
N ASP A 260 -17.14 3.87 15.88
CA ASP A 260 -18.02 4.60 16.79
C ASP A 260 -17.50 6.04 16.86
N ASN A 261 -17.98 6.91 15.96
CA ASN A 261 -17.75 8.34 16.16
C ASN A 261 -18.67 8.83 17.29
N ALA A 262 -18.21 8.76 18.54
CA ALA A 262 -18.94 9.22 19.72
C ALA A 262 -19.10 10.75 19.82
N LYS A 263 -18.56 11.52 18.86
CA LYS A 263 -18.58 12.98 18.90
C LYS A 263 -19.97 13.52 18.52
N GLN A 264 -20.62 14.16 19.49
CA GLN A 264 -21.88 14.86 19.28
C GLN A 264 -21.69 16.11 18.39
N ILE A 265 -22.66 16.36 17.52
CA ILE A 265 -22.69 17.55 16.66
C ILE A 265 -22.83 18.79 17.53
N VAL A 266 -21.87 19.71 17.45
CA VAL A 266 -21.97 21.02 18.08
C VAL A 266 -22.53 22.01 17.05
N ILE A 267 -23.83 22.27 17.11
CA ILE A 267 -24.47 23.29 16.28
C ILE A 267 -24.22 24.66 16.91
N LYS A 268 -23.23 25.41 16.41
CA LYS A 268 -23.12 26.85 16.67
C LYS A 268 -23.84 27.60 15.55
N LYS A 269 -24.88 28.36 15.88
CA LYS A 269 -25.74 29.08 14.91
C LYS A 269 -25.18 30.41 14.40
N ASP A 270 -24.11 30.93 15.02
CA ASP A 270 -23.74 32.34 14.91
C ASP A 270 -22.40 32.63 14.20
N TYR A 271 -21.89 31.72 13.36
CA TYR A 271 -20.65 31.96 12.61
C TYR A 271 -20.87 31.86 11.09
N GLU A 272 -20.42 32.89 10.37
CA GLU A 272 -20.29 32.86 8.90
C GLU A 272 -19.07 32.04 8.49
N TYR A 273 -19.19 31.30 7.38
CA TYR A 273 -18.13 30.43 6.91
C TYR A 273 -16.93 31.25 6.42
N ILE A 274 -15.74 30.97 6.95
CA ILE A 274 -14.52 31.74 6.63
C ILE A 274 -13.74 31.08 5.48
N SER A 275 -13.78 29.75 5.39
CA SER A 275 -12.83 28.99 4.55
C SER A 275 -13.34 28.63 3.15
N PHE A 276 -14.65 28.71 2.90
CA PHE A 276 -15.26 28.40 1.61
C PHE A 276 -16.61 29.10 1.41
N GLU A 277 -16.99 29.28 0.15
CA GLU A 277 -18.35 29.64 -0.24
C GLU A 277 -19.09 28.38 -0.71
N PRO A 278 -20.30 28.09 -0.20
CA PRO A 278 -21.03 26.89 -0.60
C PRO A 278 -21.42 26.95 -2.08
N PRO A 279 -21.15 25.89 -2.87
CA PRO A 279 -21.45 25.88 -4.29
C PRO A 279 -22.97 25.97 -4.55
N LEU A 280 -23.34 26.53 -5.69
CA LEU A 280 -24.74 26.63 -6.09
C LEU A 280 -25.35 25.22 -6.31
N ARG A 281 -26.68 25.10 -6.15
CA ARG A 281 -27.38 23.81 -6.28
C ARG A 281 -27.11 23.10 -7.61
N ASN A 282 -27.04 23.86 -8.71
CA ASN A 282 -26.72 23.32 -10.04
C ASN A 282 -25.29 22.78 -10.13
N GLU A 283 -24.34 23.39 -9.42
CA GLU A 283 -22.95 22.93 -9.36
C GLU A 283 -22.83 21.68 -8.50
N MET A 284 -23.58 21.60 -7.39
CA MET A 284 -23.67 20.38 -6.60
C MET A 284 -24.19 19.22 -7.45
N GLU A 285 -25.23 19.42 -8.26
CA GLU A 285 -25.74 18.39 -9.18
C GLU A 285 -24.69 17.95 -10.23
N LYS A 286 -23.89 18.89 -10.74
CA LYS A 286 -22.74 18.56 -11.61
C LYS A 286 -21.66 17.76 -10.89
N ILE A 287 -21.43 18.00 -9.60
CA ILE A 287 -20.48 17.22 -8.80
C ILE A 287 -21.02 15.80 -8.61
N PHE A 288 -22.31 15.67 -8.25
CA PHE A 288 -22.96 14.36 -8.12
C PHE A 288 -22.85 13.51 -9.40
N SER A 289 -23.01 14.11 -10.58
CA SER A 289 -22.93 13.38 -11.85
C SER A 289 -21.52 12.94 -12.23
N LYS A 290 -20.48 13.54 -11.63
CA LYS A 290 -19.07 13.19 -11.87
C LYS A 290 -18.51 12.15 -10.89
N LEU A 291 -19.26 11.79 -9.85
CA LEU A 291 -18.86 10.76 -8.92
C LEU A 291 -18.81 9.39 -9.61
N GLN A 292 -17.73 8.67 -9.40
CA GLN A 292 -17.47 7.37 -9.99
C GLN A 292 -17.59 6.28 -8.91
N CYS A 293 -18.12 5.12 -9.28
CA CYS A 293 -18.17 3.97 -8.38
C CYS A 293 -16.81 3.28 -8.38
N VAL A 294 -16.28 2.97 -7.19
CA VAL A 294 -14.95 2.38 -7.02
C VAL A 294 -15.06 1.18 -6.09
N ASN A 295 -14.45 0.06 -6.46
CA ASN A 295 -14.31 -1.08 -5.56
C ASN A 295 -13.53 -0.63 -4.32
N ASN A 296 -14.05 -0.95 -3.12
CA ASN A 296 -13.47 -0.53 -1.85
C ASN A 296 -13.32 1.00 -1.70
N ALA A 297 -14.26 1.79 -2.26
CA ALA A 297 -14.23 3.26 -2.19
C ALA A 297 -14.06 3.78 -0.75
N ASN A 298 -14.76 3.18 0.22
CA ASN A 298 -14.61 3.49 1.63
C ASN A 298 -13.16 3.34 2.13
N LEU A 299 -12.52 2.21 1.82
CA LEU A 299 -11.15 1.94 2.24
C LEU A 299 -10.20 2.96 1.61
N MET A 300 -10.34 3.13 0.30
CA MET A 300 -9.51 4.03 -0.49
C MET A 300 -9.63 5.48 -0.02
N ILE A 301 -10.84 5.99 0.21
CA ILE A 301 -11.05 7.36 0.67
C ILE A 301 -10.43 7.56 2.07
N GLU A 302 -10.68 6.63 2.98
CA GLU A 302 -10.11 6.67 4.33
C GLU A 302 -8.57 6.66 4.29
N ASP A 303 -8.00 5.79 3.46
CA ASP A 303 -6.55 5.62 3.34
C ASP A 303 -5.87 6.79 2.63
N PHE A 304 -6.51 7.32 1.59
CA PHE A 304 -5.96 8.44 0.83
C PHE A 304 -6.05 9.74 1.63
N LEU A 305 -7.20 10.01 2.28
CA LEU A 305 -7.34 11.12 3.22
C LEU A 305 -6.35 10.99 4.37
N GLY A 306 -6.29 9.80 5.01
CA GLY A 306 -5.39 9.53 6.12
C GLY A 306 -3.92 9.73 5.74
N PHE A 307 -3.52 9.34 4.54
CA PHE A 307 -2.18 9.59 4.00
C PHE A 307 -1.91 11.10 3.87
N LEU A 308 -2.78 11.84 3.19
CA LEU A 308 -2.62 13.29 2.99
C LEU A 308 -2.58 14.03 4.34
N PHE A 309 -3.46 13.69 5.27
CA PHE A 309 -3.43 14.22 6.63
C PHE A 309 -2.09 13.94 7.31
N SER A 310 -1.65 12.68 7.34
CA SER A 310 -0.40 12.29 7.99
C SER A 310 0.81 13.03 7.41
N GLN A 311 0.87 13.23 6.09
CA GLN A 311 2.01 13.89 5.46
C GLN A 311 1.98 15.40 5.69
N LEU A 312 0.82 16.05 5.51
CA LEU A 312 0.73 17.50 5.58
C LEU A 312 0.73 18.00 7.02
N SER A 313 0.07 17.28 7.95
CA SER A 313 0.02 17.68 9.36
C SER A 313 1.36 17.53 10.07
N ALA A 314 2.25 16.67 9.58
CA ALA A 314 3.58 16.47 10.17
C ALA A 314 4.46 17.73 10.04
N GLN A 315 4.28 18.50 8.96
CA GLN A 315 5.10 19.68 8.65
C GLN A 315 4.40 21.01 8.96
N VAL A 316 3.20 20.98 9.52
CA VAL A 316 2.38 22.18 9.78
C VAL A 316 2.12 22.30 11.29
N PRO A 317 2.42 23.47 11.89
CA PRO A 317 2.10 23.72 13.29
C PRO A 317 0.61 23.51 13.57
N ILE A 318 0.33 22.97 14.74
CA ILE A 318 -1.01 22.55 15.07
C ILE A 318 -1.93 23.77 15.20
N GLY A 319 -3.20 23.62 14.80
CA GLY A 319 -4.15 24.74 14.69
C GLY A 319 -4.04 25.53 13.39
N SER A 320 -3.01 25.26 12.56
CA SER A 320 -2.81 25.91 11.25
C SER A 320 -3.24 25.03 10.07
N HIS A 321 -4.23 24.15 10.27
CA HIS A 321 -4.67 23.20 9.24
C HIS A 321 -5.25 23.90 7.99
N TYR A 322 -5.78 25.11 8.17
CA TYR A 322 -6.26 25.97 7.09
C TYR A 322 -5.16 26.38 6.08
N LEU A 323 -3.88 26.12 6.34
CA LEU A 323 -2.79 26.39 5.40
C LEU A 323 -2.64 25.34 4.30
N TYR A 324 -3.21 24.15 4.53
CA TYR A 324 -3.08 23.01 3.62
C TYR A 324 -4.40 22.28 3.35
N MET A 325 -5.45 22.51 4.13
CA MET A 325 -6.75 21.86 3.97
C MET A 325 -7.89 22.85 4.15
N ARG A 326 -8.91 22.75 3.30
CA ARG A 326 -10.20 23.41 3.52
C ARG A 326 -11.38 22.53 3.10
N PRO A 327 -12.54 22.65 3.76
CA PRO A 327 -13.80 22.11 3.22
C PRO A 327 -14.14 22.79 1.89
N LEU A 328 -14.83 22.06 1.00
CA LEU A 328 -15.33 22.61 -0.27
C LEU A 328 -16.83 22.93 -0.24
N LEU A 329 -17.53 22.41 0.78
CA LEU A 329 -18.97 22.56 0.98
C LEU A 329 -19.32 22.21 2.43
N ASN A 330 -20.49 22.65 2.89
CA ASN A 330 -21.06 22.17 4.15
C ASN A 330 -21.78 20.83 3.90
N PRO A 331 -21.31 19.69 4.42
CA PRO A 331 -21.94 18.40 4.16
C PRO A 331 -23.39 18.33 4.64
N MET A 332 -23.75 19.04 5.72
CA MET A 332 -25.12 19.05 6.25
C MET A 332 -26.12 19.70 5.27
N GLY A 333 -25.64 20.61 4.42
CA GLY A 333 -26.45 21.24 3.37
C GLY A 333 -26.65 20.37 2.11
N THR A 334 -26.03 19.18 2.04
CA THR A 334 -26.03 18.33 0.84
C THR A 334 -26.87 17.05 0.95
N ILE A 335 -27.57 16.88 2.07
CA ILE A 335 -28.34 15.68 2.37
C ILE A 335 -29.45 15.49 1.33
N LYS A 336 -29.48 14.31 0.69
CA LYS A 336 -30.56 13.87 -0.21
C LYS A 336 -31.22 12.61 0.34
N TYR A 337 -32.51 12.70 0.64
CA TYR A 337 -33.32 11.59 1.12
C TYR A 337 -33.82 10.70 -0.02
N ASN A 338 -33.87 9.39 0.18
CA ASN A 338 -34.42 8.45 -0.78
C ASN A 338 -35.96 8.58 -0.83
N LYS A 339 -36.54 8.84 -2.02
CA LYS A 339 -38.00 8.96 -2.20
C LYS A 339 -38.69 7.59 -2.29
N VAL A 340 -38.85 6.85 -1.19
CA VAL A 340 -39.98 5.91 -0.98
C VAL A 340 -40.22 5.73 0.52
N HIS A 341 -41.25 6.39 1.05
CA HIS A 341 -41.88 6.00 2.30
C HIS A 341 -42.72 4.74 2.08
N LYS A 342 -42.29 3.59 2.63
CA LYS A 342 -43.15 2.51 3.13
C LYS A 342 -42.27 1.47 3.84
N LYS A 343 -42.30 1.49 5.18
CA LYS A 343 -41.65 0.53 6.11
C LYS A 343 -40.19 0.22 5.75
N VAL A 344 -39.28 1.06 6.22
CA VAL A 344 -37.85 0.76 6.25
C VAL A 344 -37.68 -0.49 7.14
N ASN A 345 -37.19 -1.58 6.56
CA ASN A 345 -36.65 -2.67 7.37
C ASN A 345 -35.33 -2.19 7.98
N CYS A 346 -34.99 -2.67 9.17
CA CYS A 346 -33.73 -2.34 9.83
C CYS A 346 -32.55 -2.66 8.88
N GLY A 347 -31.84 -1.63 8.40
CA GLY A 347 -30.67 -1.77 7.51
C GLY A 347 -30.71 -1.02 6.18
N ASP A 348 -31.83 -0.44 5.74
CA ASP A 348 -31.86 0.33 4.48
C ASP A 348 -31.36 1.77 4.67
N SER A 349 -30.59 2.27 3.68
CA SER A 349 -30.06 3.65 3.70
C SER A 349 -31.20 4.68 3.60
N VAL A 350 -31.21 5.65 4.51
CA VAL A 350 -32.21 6.73 4.55
C VAL A 350 -31.94 7.75 3.44
N GLY A 351 -30.68 7.96 3.10
CA GLY A 351 -30.27 8.86 2.04
C GLY A 351 -28.76 8.89 1.85
N ILE A 352 -28.32 9.86 1.04
CA ILE A 352 -26.91 10.12 0.75
C ILE A 352 -26.51 11.54 1.16
N GLN A 353 -25.27 11.69 1.59
CA GLN A 353 -24.64 12.97 1.90
C GLN A 353 -23.40 13.13 1.03
N LEU A 354 -23.19 14.33 0.47
CA LEU A 354 -21.98 14.66 -0.27
C LEU A 354 -21.00 15.36 0.66
N THR A 355 -19.73 14.98 0.59
CA THR A 355 -18.65 15.62 1.33
C THR A 355 -17.54 15.99 0.36
N GLY A 356 -16.95 17.18 0.54
CA GLY A 356 -15.89 17.70 -0.30
C GLY A 356 -14.80 18.33 0.53
N VAL A 357 -13.55 17.93 0.29
CA VAL A 357 -12.35 18.47 0.94
C VAL A 357 -11.28 18.76 -0.09
N GLU A 358 -10.57 19.87 0.07
CA GLU A 358 -9.41 20.23 -0.73
C GLU A 358 -8.15 20.26 0.13
N PHE A 359 -7.12 19.60 -0.36
CA PHE A 359 -5.75 19.77 0.09
C PHE A 359 -5.00 20.62 -0.93
N PHE A 360 -4.28 21.63 -0.47
CA PHE A 360 -3.55 22.56 -1.33
C PHE A 360 -2.17 22.85 -0.76
N ASN A 361 -1.29 23.44 -1.56
CA ASN A 361 0.13 23.60 -1.23
C ASN A 361 0.81 22.27 -0.86
N VAL A 362 0.37 21.15 -1.46
CA VAL A 362 0.81 19.80 -1.07
C VAL A 362 2.33 19.69 -1.06
N ASN A 363 3.00 20.12 -2.14
CA ASN A 363 4.46 20.15 -2.29
C ASN A 363 5.22 20.94 -1.21
N ARG A 364 4.58 21.95 -0.62
CA ARG A 364 5.21 22.74 0.44
C ARG A 364 5.46 21.88 1.68
N TYR A 365 4.57 20.93 1.96
CA TYR A 365 4.54 20.18 3.21
C TYR A 365 4.88 18.69 3.06
N VAL A 366 5.01 18.14 1.86
CA VAL A 366 5.53 16.78 1.66
C VAL A 366 7.06 16.76 1.54
N ASP A 367 7.73 15.76 2.09
CA ASP A 367 9.21 15.69 2.11
C ASP A 367 9.83 15.27 0.77
N PHE A 368 9.01 14.93 -0.21
CA PHE A 368 9.39 14.53 -1.57
C PHE A 368 8.67 15.41 -2.59
N LEU A 369 9.27 15.66 -3.76
CA LEU A 369 8.63 16.49 -4.78
C LEU A 369 7.53 15.70 -5.50
N LEU A 370 6.34 16.29 -5.62
CA LEU A 370 5.29 15.88 -6.55
C LEU A 370 5.04 17.03 -7.56
N ASP A 371 4.50 16.80 -8.74
CA ASP A 371 3.88 17.88 -9.54
C ASP A 371 2.37 17.92 -9.21
N ILE A 372 2.06 17.90 -7.91
CA ILE A 372 0.69 17.99 -7.36
C ILE A 372 0.63 19.19 -6.42
N TYR A 373 -0.12 20.22 -6.81
CA TYR A 373 -0.32 21.43 -6.01
C TYR A 373 -1.65 21.42 -5.26
N SER A 374 -2.69 20.79 -5.82
CA SER A 374 -4.00 20.63 -5.17
C SER A 374 -4.60 19.24 -5.39
N VAL A 375 -5.29 18.74 -4.38
CA VAL A 375 -6.07 17.49 -4.42
C VAL A 375 -7.45 17.78 -3.85
N LYS A 376 -8.49 17.70 -4.68
CA LYS A 376 -9.89 17.82 -4.25
C LYS A 376 -10.53 16.45 -4.25
N ILE A 377 -11.13 16.07 -3.13
CA ILE A 377 -11.78 14.78 -2.95
C ILE A 377 -13.23 15.04 -2.62
N TYR A 378 -14.11 14.56 -3.50
CA TYR A 378 -15.54 14.52 -3.29
C TYR A 378 -15.98 13.07 -3.11
N PHE A 379 -16.82 12.80 -2.13
CA PHE A 379 -17.37 11.46 -1.95
C PHE A 379 -18.79 11.50 -1.38
N CYS A 380 -19.55 10.46 -1.69
CA CYS A 380 -20.89 10.26 -1.16
C CYS A 380 -20.92 9.16 -0.10
N THR A 381 -21.48 9.50 1.05
CA THR A 381 -21.75 8.59 2.17
C THR A 381 -23.23 8.33 2.29
N GLU A 382 -23.61 7.07 2.37
CA GLU A 382 -24.95 6.67 2.77
C GLU A 382 -25.08 6.74 4.30
N PHE A 383 -26.21 7.24 4.77
CA PHE A 383 -26.54 7.32 6.20
C PHE A 383 -27.82 6.53 6.51
N PHE A 384 -27.90 6.05 7.75
CA PHE A 384 -28.94 5.16 8.26
C PHE A 384 -29.60 5.77 9.49
N ASP A 385 -30.81 5.31 9.85
CA ASP A 385 -31.47 5.67 11.10
C ASP A 385 -30.86 4.87 12.25
N ASN A 386 -30.56 5.55 13.36
CA ASN A 386 -29.94 4.97 14.55
C ASN A 386 -30.97 4.97 15.68
N ASP A 387 -31.58 3.81 15.91
CA ASP A 387 -32.65 3.63 16.91
C ASP A 387 -32.19 3.83 18.37
N GLU A 388 -30.88 3.77 18.65
CA GLU A 388 -30.32 3.84 20.01
C GLU A 388 -30.13 5.28 20.53
N VAL A 389 -30.11 6.31 19.67
CA VAL A 389 -29.79 7.71 20.03
C VAL A 389 -31.03 8.61 19.96
N LYS A 390 -32.15 8.18 20.54
CA LYS A 390 -33.43 8.93 20.52
C LYS A 390 -33.46 10.17 21.43
N SER A 391 -32.36 10.54 22.07
CA SER A 391 -32.37 11.59 23.11
C SER A 391 -31.89 12.98 22.70
N ASN A 392 -31.33 13.24 21.51
CA ASN A 392 -31.04 14.61 21.05
C ASN A 392 -30.92 14.79 19.51
N ASN A 393 -31.90 15.46 18.91
CA ASN A 393 -31.94 16.25 17.67
C ASN A 393 -31.33 15.79 16.31
N MET A 394 -30.75 14.61 16.14
CA MET A 394 -30.62 14.00 14.80
C MET A 394 -30.27 12.51 14.91
N SER A 395 -31.14 11.62 14.42
CA SER A 395 -31.03 10.17 14.58
C SER A 395 -30.19 9.47 13.51
N TYR A 396 -29.45 10.18 12.65
CA TYR A 396 -28.79 9.57 11.50
C TYR A 396 -27.29 9.29 11.71
N TYR A 397 -26.82 8.13 11.25
CA TYR A 397 -25.42 7.70 11.32
C TYR A 397 -25.00 6.93 10.07
N PRO A 398 -23.78 7.11 9.53
CA PRO A 398 -22.81 8.17 9.84
C PRO A 398 -23.12 9.49 9.14
N LEU A 399 -22.81 10.62 9.79
CA LEU A 399 -22.88 11.96 9.18
C LEU A 399 -21.53 12.67 9.22
N ASN A 400 -21.24 13.42 8.16
CA ASN A 400 -20.14 14.35 8.04
C ASN A 400 -20.61 15.76 8.39
N TYR A 401 -19.79 16.54 9.07
CA TYR A 401 -20.14 17.90 9.48
C TYR A 401 -18.89 18.75 9.74
N LEU A 402 -19.08 20.07 9.72
CA LEU A 402 -18.01 21.02 9.99
C LEU A 402 -17.71 21.10 11.50
N ASP A 403 -16.43 21.18 11.84
CA ASP A 403 -15.95 21.31 13.21
C ASP A 403 -15.58 22.77 13.50
N PHE A 404 -16.37 23.42 14.35
CA PHE A 404 -16.19 24.82 14.73
C PHE A 404 -15.34 25.01 15.99
N THR A 405 -14.63 23.97 16.44
CA THR A 405 -13.81 24.04 17.66
C THR A 405 -12.47 24.75 17.44
N ASN A 406 -11.95 24.83 16.21
CA ASN A 406 -10.71 25.58 15.95
C ASN A 406 -11.02 27.08 15.69
N PRO A 407 -10.51 28.01 16.52
CA PRO A 407 -10.74 29.45 16.36
C PRO A 407 -10.09 30.06 15.10
N ASN A 408 -9.10 29.38 14.49
CA ASN A 408 -8.35 29.87 13.34
C ASN A 408 -8.83 29.32 11.99
N GLY A 409 -9.81 28.41 11.97
CA GLY A 409 -10.33 27.84 10.73
C GLY A 409 -11.22 26.63 10.94
N GLU A 410 -12.14 26.41 10.00
CA GLU A 410 -13.13 25.35 10.10
C GLU A 410 -12.48 23.98 9.86
N GLY A 411 -12.70 23.04 10.78
CA GLY A 411 -12.36 21.64 10.60
C GLY A 411 -13.47 20.89 9.87
N LEU A 412 -13.18 19.68 9.42
CA LEU A 412 -14.19 18.77 8.85
C LEU A 412 -14.11 17.45 9.59
N ILE A 413 -15.22 17.04 10.21
CA ILE A 413 -15.38 15.68 10.72
C ILE A 413 -15.80 14.81 9.55
N ILE A 414 -14.87 13.94 9.15
CA ILE A 414 -15.03 13.01 8.03
C ILE A 414 -15.27 11.60 8.56
N ASN A 415 -16.26 10.97 7.97
CA ASN A 415 -16.68 9.61 8.19
C ASN A 415 -16.84 8.94 6.82
N THR A 416 -16.19 7.79 6.63
CA THR A 416 -16.09 7.09 5.35
C THR A 416 -16.78 5.73 5.35
N TYR A 417 -17.42 5.34 6.45
CA TYR A 417 -17.88 3.97 6.75
C TYR A 417 -18.84 3.36 5.72
N ASN A 418 -19.50 4.18 4.89
CA ASN A 418 -20.25 3.70 3.74
C ASN A 418 -20.12 4.65 2.55
N ALA A 419 -18.89 5.07 2.26
CA ALA A 419 -18.59 5.85 1.07
C ALA A 419 -18.60 4.96 -0.18
N LYS A 420 -19.45 5.27 -1.16
CA LYS A 420 -19.62 4.44 -2.38
C LYS A 420 -19.03 5.05 -3.63
N ASN A 421 -19.26 6.34 -3.81
CA ASN A 421 -18.85 7.03 -5.03
C ASN A 421 -17.86 8.13 -4.66
N VAL A 422 -16.81 8.28 -5.48
CA VAL A 422 -15.75 9.25 -5.29
C VAL A 422 -15.48 10.01 -6.58
N ALA A 423 -15.09 11.27 -6.48
CA ALA A 423 -14.46 12.02 -7.55
C ALA A 423 -13.22 12.70 -6.98
N VAL A 424 -12.06 12.35 -7.53
CA VAL A 424 -10.78 12.92 -7.13
C VAL A 424 -10.29 13.81 -8.26
N TYR A 425 -9.98 15.05 -7.92
CA TYR A 425 -9.31 15.99 -8.80
C TYR A 425 -7.90 16.20 -8.31
N ILE A 426 -6.93 16.05 -9.20
CA ILE A 426 -5.54 16.41 -8.95
C ILE A 426 -5.24 17.57 -9.89
N ASN A 427 -4.80 18.71 -9.34
CA ASN A 427 -4.52 19.92 -10.11
C ASN A 427 -5.74 20.37 -10.95
N ASP A 428 -6.94 20.30 -10.37
CA ASP A 428 -8.24 20.57 -11.00
C ASP A 428 -8.65 19.62 -12.14
N VAL A 429 -7.90 18.52 -12.32
CA VAL A 429 -8.19 17.53 -13.35
C VAL A 429 -8.85 16.31 -12.72
N LEU A 430 -10.04 15.95 -13.23
CA LEU A 430 -10.75 14.76 -12.78
C LEU A 430 -9.97 13.50 -13.16
N ILE A 431 -9.63 12.70 -12.16
CA ILE A 431 -8.90 11.45 -12.36
C ILE A 431 -9.88 10.31 -12.66
N PRO A 432 -9.66 9.55 -13.77
CA PRO A 432 -10.41 8.33 -14.05
C PRO A 432 -10.19 7.24 -13.01
N THR A 433 -11.22 6.43 -12.77
CA THR A 433 -11.23 5.41 -11.71
C THR A 433 -10.14 4.34 -11.88
N ASP A 434 -9.88 3.94 -13.11
CA ASP A 434 -8.84 2.96 -13.49
C ASP A 434 -7.43 3.44 -13.16
N LYS A 435 -7.19 4.76 -13.25
CA LYS A 435 -5.89 5.37 -12.95
C LYS A 435 -5.74 5.80 -11.50
N LEU A 436 -6.85 6.02 -10.80
CA LEU A 436 -6.86 6.56 -9.44
C LEU A 436 -6.08 5.70 -8.44
N MET A 437 -6.24 4.37 -8.50
CA MET A 437 -5.50 3.44 -7.63
C MET A 437 -4.00 3.44 -7.92
N TYR A 438 -3.63 3.53 -9.20
CA TYR A 438 -2.23 3.62 -9.60
C TYR A 438 -1.58 4.91 -9.09
N ILE A 439 -2.28 6.05 -9.20
CA ILE A 439 -1.79 7.33 -8.66
C ILE A 439 -1.65 7.25 -7.14
N TYR A 440 -2.66 6.74 -6.43
CA TYR A 440 -2.58 6.53 -4.99
C TYR A 440 -1.37 5.67 -4.60
N HIS A 441 -1.16 4.56 -5.31
CA HIS A 441 0.01 3.70 -5.09
C HIS A 441 1.33 4.42 -5.31
N LEU A 442 1.47 5.17 -6.40
CA LEU A 442 2.69 5.90 -6.72
C LEU A 442 3.00 6.98 -5.67
N LEU A 443 1.98 7.72 -5.22
CA LEU A 443 2.15 8.74 -4.16
C LEU A 443 2.67 8.12 -2.86
N ARG A 444 2.08 6.98 -2.49
CA ARG A 444 2.49 6.23 -1.30
C ARG A 444 3.91 5.67 -1.44
N ARG A 445 4.25 5.09 -2.60
CA ARG A 445 5.58 4.54 -2.89
C ARG A 445 6.66 5.62 -2.81
N ARG A 446 6.36 6.81 -3.33
CA ARG A 446 7.31 7.94 -3.37
C ARG A 446 7.75 8.38 -1.98
N LYS A 447 6.88 8.31 -0.97
CA LYS A 447 7.26 8.55 0.43
C LYS A 447 8.42 7.66 0.91
N TYR A 448 8.46 6.40 0.48
CA TYR A 448 9.43 5.41 0.98
C TYR A 448 10.69 5.32 0.14
N TYR A 449 10.61 5.69 -1.14
CA TYR A 449 11.67 5.45 -2.10
C TYR A 449 12.27 6.74 -2.67
N TRP A 450 11.85 7.94 -2.27
CA TRP A 450 12.45 9.18 -2.76
C TRP A 450 13.88 9.38 -2.26
N SER A 451 14.88 9.27 -3.16
CA SER A 451 16.31 9.41 -2.88
C SER A 451 16.97 10.62 -3.54
N TRP A 452 16.25 11.38 -4.37
CA TRP A 452 16.83 12.42 -5.22
C TRP A 452 17.58 13.52 -4.43
N TYR A 453 17.07 13.91 -3.26
CA TYR A 453 17.73 14.91 -2.39
C TYR A 453 19.08 14.41 -1.87
N ASP A 454 19.13 13.16 -1.42
CA ASP A 454 20.33 12.53 -0.89
C ASP A 454 21.37 12.30 -2.00
N GLU A 455 20.93 11.82 -3.17
CA GLU A 455 21.78 11.59 -4.35
C GLU A 455 22.44 12.89 -4.86
N ASN A 456 21.75 14.01 -4.77
CA ASN A 456 22.25 15.32 -5.19
C ASN A 456 22.95 16.10 -4.07
N ASN A 457 23.00 15.54 -2.86
CA ASN A 457 23.52 16.14 -1.63
C ASN A 457 22.96 17.55 -1.42
N ILE A 458 21.64 17.67 -1.45
CA ILE A 458 20.90 18.93 -1.33
C ILE A 458 19.64 18.74 -0.51
N SER A 459 19.34 19.69 0.37
CA SER A 459 18.11 19.69 1.15
C SER A 459 16.95 20.39 0.43
N LYS A 460 15.73 19.98 0.74
CA LYS A 460 14.51 20.67 0.29
C LYS A 460 14.51 22.16 0.65
N ASN A 461 15.00 22.51 1.84
CA ASN A 461 15.03 23.89 2.32
C ASN A 461 15.94 24.77 1.48
N GLU A 462 17.11 24.26 1.08
CA GLU A 462 18.01 25.00 0.19
C GLU A 462 17.37 25.30 -1.16
N ILE A 463 16.61 24.36 -1.73
CA ILE A 463 15.82 24.61 -2.96
C ILE A 463 14.75 25.66 -2.72
N MET A 464 14.00 25.56 -1.61
CA MET A 464 12.97 26.54 -1.29
C MET A 464 13.54 27.95 -1.12
N ASP A 465 14.68 28.09 -0.44
CA ASP A 465 15.33 29.37 -0.20
C ASP A 465 15.86 29.96 -1.51
N TYR A 466 16.47 29.14 -2.37
CA TYR A 466 16.87 29.54 -3.70
C TYR A 466 15.68 30.09 -4.52
N LEU A 467 14.56 29.36 -4.56
CA LEU A 467 13.36 29.80 -5.29
C LEU A 467 12.69 31.04 -4.67
N ARG A 468 12.87 31.30 -3.37
CA ARG A 468 12.32 32.52 -2.71
C ARG A 468 13.14 33.77 -3.01
N THR A 469 14.46 33.62 -3.15
CA THR A 469 15.39 34.73 -3.40
C THR A 469 15.27 35.32 -4.81
N ASN A 470 14.50 34.70 -5.72
CA ASN A 470 14.34 35.14 -7.12
C ASN A 470 15.70 35.28 -7.84
N SER A 471 16.73 34.57 -7.39
CA SER A 471 18.09 34.60 -7.96
C SER A 471 18.14 34.01 -9.37
N PHE A 472 17.24 33.08 -9.70
CA PHE A 472 17.13 32.41 -10.99
C PHE A 472 16.73 33.31 -12.17
N TYR A 473 16.23 34.53 -11.93
CA TYR A 473 15.94 35.49 -13.01
C TYR A 473 17.20 36.08 -13.66
N LYS A 474 18.39 35.82 -13.10
CA LYS A 474 19.66 36.37 -13.59
C LYS A 474 20.44 35.45 -14.54
N GLU A 475 19.85 34.32 -14.98
CA GLU A 475 20.55 33.26 -15.76
C GLU A 475 21.88 32.90 -15.09
N ASP A 476 21.80 32.37 -13.88
CA ASP A 476 22.96 32.05 -13.05
C ASP A 476 23.37 30.58 -13.28
N ASP A 477 24.59 30.31 -13.75
CA ASP A 477 25.19 28.97 -13.98
C ASP A 477 25.46 28.18 -12.67
N SER A 478 24.63 28.39 -11.66
CA SER A 478 24.73 27.74 -10.36
C SER A 478 24.22 26.30 -10.42
N LYS A 479 24.85 25.40 -9.65
CA LYS A 479 24.36 24.02 -9.44
C LYS A 479 22.86 23.98 -9.07
N LEU A 480 22.41 24.95 -8.28
CA LEU A 480 21.01 25.07 -7.84
C LEU A 480 20.05 25.39 -8.99
N TYR A 481 20.47 26.23 -9.95
CA TYR A 481 19.68 26.51 -11.15
C TYR A 481 19.45 25.24 -11.96
N PHE A 482 20.53 24.50 -12.26
CA PHE A 482 20.46 23.25 -13.01
C PHE A 482 19.56 22.22 -12.33
N LEU A 483 19.71 22.04 -11.01
CA LEU A 483 18.87 21.13 -10.23
C LEU A 483 17.39 21.56 -10.23
N CYS A 484 17.11 22.87 -10.12
CA CYS A 484 15.74 23.37 -10.18
C CYS A 484 15.12 23.25 -11.59
N GLU A 485 15.93 23.39 -12.64
CA GLU A 485 15.50 23.16 -14.03
C GLU A 485 15.26 21.67 -14.31
N GLU A 486 16.14 20.79 -13.81
CA GLU A 486 15.99 19.32 -13.87
C GLU A 486 14.70 18.86 -13.18
N MET A 487 14.41 19.40 -12.00
CA MET A 487 13.15 19.18 -11.28
C MET A 487 11.94 19.89 -11.92
N ASN A 488 12.14 20.66 -12.98
CA ASN A 488 11.14 21.50 -13.64
C ASN A 488 10.40 22.45 -12.66
N LEU A 489 11.13 22.97 -11.67
CA LEU A 489 10.67 24.03 -10.77
C LEU A 489 10.81 25.40 -11.43
N ILE A 490 11.78 25.52 -12.34
CA ILE A 490 12.02 26.68 -13.19
C ILE A 490 12.01 26.19 -14.65
N TYR A 491 11.40 26.95 -15.54
CA TYR A 491 11.47 26.72 -16.98
C TYR A 491 11.63 28.05 -17.70
N LYS A 492 12.66 28.19 -18.54
CA LYS A 492 12.97 29.43 -19.27
C LYS A 492 13.04 30.68 -18.37
N GLY A 493 13.62 30.54 -17.18
CA GLY A 493 13.77 31.65 -16.23
C GLY A 493 12.51 32.05 -15.44
N GLU A 494 11.40 31.32 -15.58
CA GLU A 494 10.18 31.54 -14.80
C GLU A 494 9.85 30.36 -13.88
N LEU A 495 9.20 30.63 -12.74
CA LEU A 495 8.70 29.58 -11.85
C LEU A 495 7.54 28.81 -12.51
N THR A 496 7.69 27.49 -12.59
CA THR A 496 6.59 26.61 -12.98
C THR A 496 5.53 26.54 -11.86
N LEU A 497 4.38 25.92 -12.14
CA LEU A 497 3.37 25.67 -11.11
C LEU A 497 3.94 24.84 -9.94
N ALA A 498 4.81 23.86 -10.20
CA ALA A 498 5.49 23.11 -9.14
C ALA A 498 6.36 24.03 -8.27
N GLY A 499 7.17 24.92 -8.88
CA GLY A 499 8.00 25.89 -8.18
C GLY A 499 7.19 26.92 -7.37
N LYS A 500 6.07 27.41 -7.94
CA LYS A 500 5.13 28.31 -7.23
C LYS A 500 4.51 27.61 -6.01
N SER A 501 4.21 26.32 -6.12
CA SER A 501 3.57 25.55 -5.04
C SER A 501 4.56 25.30 -3.90
N LEU A 502 5.84 25.13 -4.22
CA LEU A 502 6.91 24.99 -3.23
C LEU A 502 7.13 26.30 -2.46
N THR A 503 7.04 27.44 -3.15
CA THR A 503 7.26 28.77 -2.57
C THR A 503 6.03 29.36 -1.87
N GLY A 504 4.82 28.86 -2.17
CA GLY A 504 3.57 29.28 -1.56
C GLY A 504 3.05 30.63 -2.06
N ARG A 505 3.44 31.07 -3.27
CA ARG A 505 2.99 32.32 -3.89
C ARG A 505 1.82 32.04 -4.85
N GLU A 506 0.63 32.54 -4.48
CA GLU A 506 -0.62 32.66 -5.26
C GLU A 506 -1.49 31.41 -5.56
N ASN A 507 -2.80 31.66 -5.70
CA ASN A 507 -3.83 30.70 -6.12
C ASN A 507 -3.55 30.22 -7.56
N MET A 508 -3.44 28.90 -7.72
CA MET A 508 -3.05 28.30 -9.00
C MET A 508 -4.23 28.22 -9.97
N GLY A 509 -4.03 28.77 -11.17
CA GLY A 509 -4.99 28.69 -12.27
C GLY A 509 -5.11 27.27 -12.86
N SER A 510 -6.29 26.99 -13.40
CA SER A 510 -6.63 25.72 -14.04
C SER A 510 -5.99 25.59 -15.42
N ASN A 511 -5.22 24.51 -15.62
CA ASN A 511 -5.21 23.68 -16.83
C ASN A 511 -3.92 22.90 -16.95
N LYS A 512 -3.98 21.57 -16.79
CA LYS A 512 -3.11 20.62 -17.49
C LYS A 512 -3.92 19.39 -17.92
N ASN A 513 -3.46 18.71 -18.97
CA ASN A 513 -4.08 17.50 -19.52
C ASN A 513 -3.78 16.27 -18.61
N ILE A 514 -4.72 15.33 -18.44
CA ILE A 514 -4.57 14.09 -17.64
C ILE A 514 -3.29 13.35 -18.02
N ASP A 515 -3.04 13.21 -19.31
CA ASP A 515 -1.87 12.46 -19.81
C ASP A 515 -0.56 13.20 -19.54
N TYR A 516 -0.57 14.54 -19.46
CA TYR A 516 0.61 15.31 -19.04
C TYR A 516 0.89 15.13 -17.53
N ILE A 517 -0.15 15.13 -16.68
CA ILE A 517 0.01 14.89 -15.24
C ILE A 517 0.58 13.49 -15.04
N LEU A 518 0.05 12.48 -15.74
CA LEU A 518 0.57 11.13 -15.63
C LEU A 518 1.99 11.01 -16.19
N ASP A 519 2.27 11.54 -17.37
CA ASP A 519 3.59 11.40 -17.99
C ASP A 519 4.66 12.23 -17.27
N GLU A 520 4.39 13.46 -16.83
CA GLU A 520 5.41 14.32 -16.20
C GLU A 520 5.49 14.20 -14.67
N VAL A 521 4.39 13.86 -13.97
CA VAL A 521 4.38 13.67 -12.50
C VAL A 521 4.86 12.26 -12.15
N LEU A 522 4.55 11.24 -12.96
CA LEU A 522 4.94 9.86 -12.67
C LEU A 522 6.36 9.52 -13.14
N LEU A 523 6.87 10.15 -14.22
CA LEU A 523 8.21 9.88 -14.77
C LEU A 523 9.35 10.72 -14.16
N ARG A 524 9.05 11.79 -13.43
CA ARG A 524 10.10 12.62 -12.81
C ARG A 524 10.40 12.15 -11.40
N GLY A 525 11.63 11.74 -11.15
CA GLY A 525 12.18 11.53 -9.80
C GLY A 525 11.95 10.14 -9.18
N TYR A 526 11.68 9.12 -10.00
CA TYR A 526 12.15 7.76 -9.73
C TYR A 526 12.50 7.09 -11.06
N ASP A 527 13.56 6.29 -11.05
CA ASP A 527 14.20 5.60 -12.18
C ASP A 527 13.33 4.51 -12.83
N ASP A 528 12.01 4.64 -12.85
CA ASP A 528 11.20 3.85 -13.78
C ASP A 528 11.23 4.58 -15.13
N LYS A 529 12.34 4.43 -15.87
CA LYS A 529 12.33 4.81 -17.29
C LYS A 529 11.26 3.94 -17.94
N SER A 530 10.10 4.52 -18.24
CA SER A 530 9.03 3.85 -19.01
C SER A 530 9.45 3.41 -20.41
N ASN A 531 10.68 3.76 -20.83
CA ASN A 531 11.33 3.32 -22.05
C ASN A 531 12.49 2.32 -21.80
N GLU A 532 12.58 1.70 -20.63
CA GLU A 532 13.66 0.76 -20.33
C GLU A 532 13.59 -0.46 -21.24
N SER A 533 14.57 -0.54 -22.14
CA SER A 533 15.11 -1.81 -22.55
C SER A 533 15.58 -2.55 -21.30
N ASN A 534 14.97 -3.70 -20.99
CA ASN A 534 15.50 -4.57 -19.96
C ASN A 534 16.70 -5.31 -20.56
N ASP A 535 17.89 -4.79 -20.27
CA ASP A 535 19.14 -5.46 -20.62
C ASP A 535 19.39 -6.58 -19.60
N PHE A 536 18.87 -7.76 -19.90
CA PHE A 536 18.98 -8.91 -19.00
C PHE A 536 20.43 -9.34 -18.79
N LEU A 537 21.35 -8.94 -19.66
CA LEU A 537 22.79 -9.13 -19.49
C LEU A 537 23.33 -8.41 -18.23
N LEU A 538 22.75 -7.27 -17.86
CA LEU A 538 23.11 -6.54 -16.64
C LEU A 538 22.36 -7.09 -15.42
N LEU A 539 21.11 -7.51 -15.60
CA LEU A 539 20.26 -8.00 -14.51
C LEU A 539 20.69 -9.38 -14.02
N ILE A 540 21.17 -10.26 -14.91
CA ILE A 540 21.65 -11.61 -14.58
C ILE A 540 22.84 -11.63 -13.62
N GLN A 541 23.51 -10.49 -13.44
CA GLN A 541 24.58 -10.34 -12.45
C GLN A 541 24.05 -10.17 -11.02
N LYS A 542 22.81 -9.70 -10.82
CA LYS A 542 22.20 -9.46 -9.50
C LYS A 542 21.70 -10.75 -8.86
N LYS A 543 22.07 -10.99 -7.60
CA LYS A 543 21.72 -12.22 -6.87
C LYS A 543 20.22 -12.51 -6.84
N GLU A 544 19.38 -11.51 -6.55
CA GLU A 544 17.93 -11.72 -6.47
C GLU A 544 17.32 -12.13 -7.82
N PHE A 545 17.90 -11.67 -8.93
CA PHE A 545 17.44 -12.00 -10.27
C PHE A 545 17.88 -13.41 -10.72
N LYS A 546 19.03 -13.90 -10.23
CA LYS A 546 19.46 -15.30 -10.43
C LYS A 546 18.49 -16.27 -9.77
N ASP A 547 18.15 -16.00 -8.51
CA ASP A 547 17.19 -16.81 -7.77
C ASP A 547 15.81 -16.80 -8.46
N LEU A 548 15.38 -15.66 -8.99
CA LEU A 548 14.13 -15.54 -9.75
C LEU A 548 14.14 -16.38 -11.04
N ILE A 549 15.21 -16.32 -11.85
CA ILE A 549 15.31 -17.14 -13.07
C ILE A 549 15.32 -18.64 -12.74
N ALA A 550 16.05 -19.05 -11.69
CA ALA A 550 16.10 -20.44 -11.26
C ALA A 550 14.71 -20.95 -10.85
N LEU A 551 13.92 -20.12 -10.15
CA LEU A 551 12.55 -20.43 -9.77
C LEU A 551 11.63 -20.50 -10.99
N GLU A 552 11.67 -19.52 -11.91
CA GLU A 552 10.86 -19.54 -13.14
C GLU A 552 11.12 -20.80 -13.98
N LEU A 553 12.40 -21.21 -14.12
CA LEU A 553 12.77 -22.44 -14.83
C LEU A 553 12.28 -23.70 -14.11
N TYR A 554 12.39 -23.73 -12.79
CA TYR A 554 11.94 -24.85 -11.98
C TYR A 554 10.42 -25.02 -12.05
N GLU A 555 9.67 -23.93 -11.92
CA GLU A 555 8.21 -23.93 -11.97
C GLU A 555 7.67 -24.48 -13.29
N TYR A 556 8.25 -24.05 -14.40
CA TYR A 556 7.74 -24.37 -15.72
C TYR A 556 8.22 -25.74 -16.23
N TYR A 557 9.51 -26.05 -16.11
CA TYR A 557 10.05 -27.29 -16.69
C TYR A 557 9.81 -28.52 -15.82
N PHE A 558 9.80 -28.37 -14.49
CA PHE A 558 9.76 -29.49 -13.52
C PHE A 558 8.39 -29.67 -12.84
N TRP A 559 7.32 -29.17 -13.47
CA TRP A 559 5.95 -29.22 -12.93
C TRP A 559 5.48 -30.61 -12.47
N ASN A 560 5.89 -31.69 -13.15
CA ASN A 560 5.42 -33.05 -12.88
C ASN A 560 6.26 -33.82 -11.84
N GLU A 561 7.53 -33.46 -11.62
CA GLU A 561 8.47 -34.19 -10.75
C GLU A 561 9.33 -33.20 -9.95
N ARG A 562 8.72 -32.47 -9.01
CA ARG A 562 9.40 -31.46 -8.19
C ARG A 562 10.23 -32.09 -7.07
N HIS A 563 11.54 -31.92 -7.12
CA HIS A 563 12.45 -32.30 -6.06
C HIS A 563 13.43 -31.16 -5.73
N GLU A 564 13.72 -30.97 -4.45
CA GLU A 564 14.64 -29.91 -3.97
C GLU A 564 16.02 -29.98 -4.64
N PHE A 565 16.47 -31.20 -4.92
CA PHE A 565 17.70 -31.47 -5.68
C PHE A 565 17.70 -30.86 -7.10
N ASP A 566 16.58 -30.89 -7.81
CA ASP A 566 16.50 -30.33 -9.17
C ASP A 566 16.53 -28.80 -9.15
N LEU A 567 15.93 -28.17 -8.14
CA LEU A 567 16.04 -26.72 -7.92
C LEU A 567 17.49 -26.33 -7.58
N GLN A 568 18.18 -27.11 -6.75
CA GLN A 568 19.59 -26.88 -6.44
C GLN A 568 20.46 -26.98 -7.71
N LEU A 569 20.24 -28.00 -8.55
CA LEU A 569 20.93 -28.14 -9.83
C LEU A 569 20.64 -26.97 -10.78
N LEU A 570 19.40 -26.49 -10.85
CA LEU A 570 19.06 -25.31 -11.64
C LEU A 570 19.76 -24.05 -11.13
N LYS A 571 19.84 -23.85 -9.81
CA LYS A 571 20.62 -22.75 -9.22
C LYS A 571 22.08 -22.84 -9.62
N GLU A 572 22.68 -24.02 -9.61
CA GLU A 572 24.06 -24.23 -10.07
C GLU A 572 24.24 -23.89 -11.56
N ILE A 573 23.29 -24.26 -12.42
CA ILE A 573 23.32 -23.91 -13.85
C ILE A 573 23.24 -22.40 -14.02
N VAL A 574 22.27 -21.76 -13.35
CA VAL A 574 22.08 -20.30 -13.42
C VAL A 574 23.34 -19.59 -12.91
N ASP A 575 23.86 -19.97 -11.75
CA ASP A 575 25.07 -19.37 -11.19
C ASP A 575 26.28 -19.52 -12.12
N SER A 576 26.45 -20.67 -12.76
CA SER A 576 27.54 -20.87 -13.72
C SER A 576 27.41 -19.99 -14.96
N VAL A 577 26.21 -19.87 -15.53
CA VAL A 577 25.94 -18.96 -16.65
C VAL A 577 26.14 -17.50 -16.24
N CYS A 578 25.74 -17.13 -15.01
CA CYS A 578 25.97 -15.79 -14.49
C CYS A 578 27.46 -15.48 -14.26
N ASN A 579 28.22 -16.46 -13.78
CA ASN A 579 29.67 -16.31 -13.59
C ASN A 579 30.40 -16.08 -14.92
N TYR A 580 29.88 -16.64 -16.01
CA TYR A 580 30.35 -16.31 -17.36
C TYR A 580 30.12 -14.83 -17.70
N PHE A 581 28.90 -14.30 -17.44
CA PHE A 581 28.58 -12.88 -17.66
C PHE A 581 29.27 -11.91 -16.68
N ASN A 582 29.89 -12.41 -15.61
CA ASN A 582 30.69 -11.59 -14.69
C ASN A 582 32.09 -11.27 -15.22
N SER A 583 32.58 -11.97 -16.27
CA SER A 583 33.89 -11.70 -16.85
C SER A 583 33.86 -10.46 -17.75
N PRO A 584 34.62 -9.38 -17.43
CA PRO A 584 34.59 -8.14 -18.22
C PRO A 584 35.04 -8.33 -19.67
N GLU A 585 35.99 -9.23 -19.91
CA GLU A 585 36.49 -9.55 -21.26
C GLU A 585 35.42 -10.25 -22.10
N VAL A 586 34.65 -11.15 -21.48
CA VAL A 586 33.54 -11.86 -22.12
C VAL A 586 32.42 -10.89 -22.49
N MET A 587 32.04 -10.00 -21.57
CA MET A 587 31.00 -8.99 -21.81
C MET A 587 31.37 -8.08 -22.98
N ARG A 588 32.62 -7.61 -23.03
CA ARG A 588 33.13 -6.80 -24.14
C ARG A 588 33.07 -7.54 -25.48
N GLN A 589 33.42 -8.83 -25.49
CA GLN A 589 33.35 -9.65 -26.71
C GLN A 589 31.92 -9.93 -27.16
N ILE A 590 30.96 -10.05 -26.24
CA ILE A 590 29.53 -10.15 -26.55
C ILE A 590 29.02 -8.85 -27.14
N GLU A 591 29.35 -7.70 -26.56
CA GLU A 591 28.94 -6.37 -27.05
C GLU A 591 29.44 -6.07 -28.46
N VAL A 592 30.65 -6.54 -28.80
CA VAL A 592 31.25 -6.41 -30.15
C VAL A 592 30.70 -7.48 -31.12
N GLY A 593 29.90 -8.44 -30.63
CA GLY A 593 29.25 -9.47 -31.43
C GLY A 593 30.14 -10.68 -31.76
N VAL A 594 31.22 -10.89 -31.01
CA VAL A 594 32.22 -11.95 -31.25
C VAL A 594 31.79 -13.31 -30.67
N LEU A 595 31.11 -13.32 -29.51
CA LEU A 595 30.75 -14.56 -28.79
C LEU A 595 29.24 -14.66 -28.50
N GLN A 596 28.42 -14.71 -29.56
CA GLN A 596 26.96 -14.56 -29.42
C GLN A 596 26.19 -15.81 -28.97
N THR A 597 26.69 -17.03 -29.24
CA THR A 597 25.97 -18.30 -28.97
C THR A 597 26.56 -19.09 -27.79
N LEU A 598 27.58 -18.54 -27.14
CA LEU A 598 28.31 -19.23 -26.08
C LEU A 598 27.48 -19.48 -24.81
N PRO A 599 26.59 -18.57 -24.35
CA PRO A 599 25.69 -18.84 -23.21
C PRO A 599 24.82 -20.08 -23.43
N SER A 600 24.18 -20.18 -24.60
CA SER A 600 23.34 -21.34 -24.98
C SER A 600 24.14 -22.64 -24.99
N ALA A 601 25.36 -22.62 -25.52
CA ALA A 601 26.25 -23.78 -25.55
C ALA A 601 26.66 -24.24 -24.14
N ILE A 602 26.91 -23.30 -23.22
CA ILE A 602 27.20 -23.60 -21.80
C ILE A 602 25.97 -24.26 -21.16
N ILE A 603 24.78 -23.69 -21.34
CA ILE A 603 23.52 -24.24 -20.81
C ILE A 603 23.31 -25.67 -21.31
N ILE A 604 23.40 -25.89 -22.63
CA ILE A 604 23.26 -27.23 -23.23
C ILE A 604 24.26 -28.20 -22.61
N SER A 605 25.55 -27.83 -22.55
CA SER A 605 26.61 -28.69 -22.01
C SER A 605 26.36 -29.11 -20.56
N MET A 606 25.93 -28.16 -19.71
CA MET A 606 25.64 -28.42 -18.30
C MET A 606 24.40 -29.31 -18.14
N VAL A 607 23.31 -28.98 -18.84
CA VAL A 607 22.07 -29.77 -18.84
C VAL A 607 22.34 -31.21 -19.31
N THR A 608 23.07 -31.40 -20.41
CA THR A 608 23.43 -32.73 -20.91
C THR A 608 24.32 -33.50 -19.91
N THR A 609 25.24 -32.81 -19.23
CA THR A 609 26.12 -33.44 -18.22
C THR A 609 25.34 -33.89 -16.99
N ILE A 610 24.45 -33.03 -16.48
CA ILE A 610 23.57 -33.32 -15.35
C ILE A 610 22.66 -34.49 -15.70
N TRP A 611 22.01 -34.42 -16.86
CA TRP A 611 21.13 -35.47 -17.35
C TRP A 611 21.84 -36.82 -17.50
N SER A 612 23.04 -36.84 -18.07
CA SER A 612 23.87 -38.06 -18.20
C SER A 612 24.23 -38.68 -16.84
N LYS A 613 24.53 -37.84 -15.83
CA LYS A 613 24.78 -38.29 -14.45
C LYS A 613 23.51 -38.84 -13.79
N MET A 614 22.38 -38.14 -13.91
CA MET A 614 21.09 -38.59 -13.37
C MET A 614 20.65 -39.91 -14.01
N LYS A 615 20.82 -40.06 -15.33
CA LYS A 615 20.53 -41.30 -16.06
C LYS A 615 21.36 -42.48 -15.56
N LYS A 616 22.66 -42.28 -15.28
CA LYS A 616 23.52 -43.31 -14.67
C LYS A 616 23.04 -43.75 -13.29
N LEU A 617 22.47 -42.84 -12.49
CA LEU A 617 21.89 -43.14 -11.18
C LEU A 617 20.53 -43.87 -11.30
N ARG A 618 19.72 -43.51 -12.31
CA ARG A 618 18.38 -44.06 -12.56
C ARG A 618 18.37 -45.46 -13.20
N ASN A 619 19.45 -45.84 -13.91
CA ASN A 619 19.61 -47.13 -14.59
C ASN A 619 19.60 -48.40 -13.68
N LYS A 620 19.25 -48.30 -12.38
CA LYS A 620 19.01 -49.45 -11.50
C LYS A 620 17.56 -49.93 -11.40
N LYS A 621 16.56 -49.18 -11.89
CA LYS A 621 15.16 -49.65 -11.96
C LYS A 621 14.42 -49.03 -13.15
N ASN A 622 14.07 -49.90 -14.09
CA ASN A 622 13.09 -49.79 -15.17
C ASN A 622 13.23 -48.64 -16.18
N ALA A 623 13.50 -49.06 -17.43
CA ALA A 623 13.36 -48.26 -18.63
C ALA A 623 11.87 -48.03 -18.94
N ILE A 624 11.41 -46.80 -18.76
CA ILE A 624 10.16 -46.29 -19.35
C ILE A 624 10.56 -45.01 -20.09
N LEU A 625 9.96 -44.85 -21.28
CA LEU A 625 10.34 -43.93 -22.37
C LEU A 625 10.74 -42.50 -21.91
N ASP A 626 11.92 -42.08 -22.37
CA ASP A 626 12.72 -40.93 -21.97
C ASP A 626 12.35 -39.61 -22.70
N GLU A 627 11.24 -39.54 -23.44
CA GLU A 627 10.96 -38.42 -24.36
C GLU A 627 10.40 -37.15 -23.71
N GLU A 628 9.94 -37.20 -22.45
CA GLU A 628 9.33 -36.06 -21.75
C GLU A 628 10.13 -35.55 -20.54
N ASN A 629 11.45 -35.79 -20.47
CA ASN A 629 12.22 -35.25 -19.35
C ASN A 629 12.36 -33.71 -19.45
N SER A 630 12.13 -33.02 -18.33
CA SER A 630 12.31 -31.58 -18.14
C SER A 630 13.68 -31.07 -18.65
N TRP A 631 14.76 -31.81 -18.38
CA TRP A 631 16.11 -31.49 -18.87
C TRP A 631 16.20 -31.56 -20.40
N MET A 632 15.59 -32.57 -21.03
CA MET A 632 15.54 -32.70 -22.49
C MET A 632 14.70 -31.60 -23.14
N ARG A 633 13.61 -31.16 -22.47
CA ARG A 633 12.79 -30.03 -22.92
C ARG A 633 13.56 -28.71 -22.89
N ILE A 634 14.30 -28.45 -21.80
CA ILE A 634 15.18 -27.28 -21.69
C ILE A 634 16.22 -27.30 -22.82
N GLU A 635 16.89 -28.44 -23.02
CA GLU A 635 17.90 -28.58 -24.08
C GLU A 635 17.30 -28.33 -25.48
N ARG A 636 16.15 -28.95 -25.77
CA ARG A 636 15.44 -28.79 -27.04
C ARG A 636 15.05 -27.33 -27.29
N ASN A 637 14.51 -26.66 -26.28
CA ASN A 637 14.04 -25.28 -26.42
C ASN A 637 15.22 -24.31 -26.59
N ILE A 638 16.33 -24.51 -25.86
CA ILE A 638 17.57 -23.74 -26.09
C ILE A 638 18.10 -23.95 -27.51
N ARG A 639 18.10 -25.19 -28.03
CA ARG A 639 18.50 -25.46 -29.42
C ARG A 639 17.59 -24.77 -30.44
N LYS A 640 16.27 -24.71 -30.18
CA LYS A 640 15.33 -23.96 -31.02
C LYS A 640 15.64 -22.46 -30.98
N ILE A 641 15.91 -21.90 -29.80
CA ILE A 641 16.31 -20.49 -29.61
C ILE A 641 17.58 -20.17 -30.40
N ASP A 642 18.63 -21.01 -30.29
CA ASP A 642 19.87 -20.83 -31.04
C ASP A 642 19.68 -20.90 -32.55
N LYS A 643 18.87 -21.85 -33.03
CA LYS A 643 18.55 -22.00 -34.46
C LYS A 643 17.81 -20.77 -34.98
N GLU A 644 16.89 -20.22 -34.19
CA GLU A 644 16.14 -19.02 -34.56
C GLU A 644 17.05 -17.80 -34.63
N PHE A 645 17.87 -17.58 -33.60
CA PHE A 645 18.82 -16.47 -33.55
C PHE A 645 20.05 -16.63 -34.46
N SER A 646 20.18 -17.77 -35.14
CA SER A 646 21.15 -17.94 -36.23
C SER A 646 20.66 -17.32 -37.53
N ASN A 647 19.34 -17.23 -37.73
CA ASN A 647 18.72 -16.71 -38.94
C ASN A 647 18.04 -15.34 -38.74
N HIS A 648 17.68 -15.01 -37.50
CA HIS A 648 16.97 -13.78 -37.15
C HIS A 648 17.66 -13.02 -36.01
N ASP A 649 17.58 -11.69 -36.03
CA ASP A 649 18.18 -10.84 -34.99
C ASP A 649 17.24 -10.60 -33.79
N TYR A 650 15.93 -10.86 -33.98
CA TYR A 650 14.90 -10.55 -32.98
C TYR A 650 13.71 -11.50 -33.08
N ILE A 651 12.92 -11.54 -32.00
CA ILE A 651 11.71 -12.34 -31.86
C ILE A 651 10.62 -11.49 -31.21
N LEU A 652 9.45 -11.41 -31.84
CA LEU A 652 8.28 -10.77 -31.24
C LEU A 652 7.59 -11.74 -30.30
N SER A 653 7.12 -11.26 -29.16
CA SER A 653 6.41 -12.12 -28.19
C SER A 653 5.09 -12.67 -28.72
N ASP A 654 4.47 -12.02 -29.70
CA ASP A 654 3.27 -12.50 -30.38
C ASP A 654 3.56 -13.75 -31.26
N ASP A 655 4.82 -13.94 -31.65
CA ASP A 655 5.25 -15.02 -32.55
C ASP A 655 5.93 -16.19 -31.81
N MET A 656 6.22 -16.05 -30.51
CA MET A 656 7.00 -17.03 -29.73
C MET A 656 6.36 -18.42 -29.74
N GLU A 657 5.06 -18.51 -29.49
CA GLU A 657 4.38 -19.80 -29.40
C GLU A 657 4.38 -20.55 -30.74
N ARG A 658 4.27 -19.79 -31.84
CA ARG A 658 4.32 -20.32 -33.20
C ARG A 658 5.73 -20.76 -33.60
N ILE A 659 6.75 -19.98 -33.23
CA ILE A 659 8.15 -20.26 -33.60
C ILE A 659 8.70 -21.44 -32.80
N PHE A 660 8.41 -21.48 -31.51
CA PHE A 660 9.01 -22.46 -30.60
C PHE A 660 8.16 -23.69 -30.35
N GLU A 661 6.87 -23.66 -30.74
CA GLU A 661 5.88 -24.71 -30.41
C GLU A 661 5.83 -24.99 -28.89
N ALA A 662 6.01 -23.92 -28.09
CA ALA A 662 6.13 -23.92 -26.64
C ALA A 662 5.50 -22.63 -26.10
N SER A 663 4.97 -22.63 -24.89
CA SER A 663 4.29 -21.43 -24.37
C SER A 663 5.27 -20.26 -24.20
N ARG A 664 4.74 -19.03 -24.17
CA ARG A 664 5.56 -17.84 -23.91
C ARG A 664 6.27 -17.93 -22.56
N GLU A 665 5.60 -18.44 -21.54
CA GLU A 665 6.11 -18.65 -20.18
C GLU A 665 7.25 -19.69 -20.15
N GLU A 666 7.26 -20.66 -21.07
CA GLU A 666 8.33 -21.66 -21.22
C GLU A 666 9.65 -21.05 -21.70
N ILE A 667 9.54 -20.14 -22.66
CA ILE A 667 10.66 -19.66 -23.46
C ILE A 667 11.28 -18.40 -22.85
N GLN A 668 10.48 -17.54 -22.22
CA GLN A 668 10.96 -16.30 -21.64
C GLN A 668 12.08 -16.46 -20.61
N PRO A 669 12.02 -17.40 -19.64
CA PRO A 669 13.11 -17.59 -18.67
C PRO A 669 14.42 -18.02 -19.35
N LEU A 670 14.33 -18.85 -20.40
CA LEU A 670 15.49 -19.25 -21.19
C LEU A 670 16.09 -18.07 -21.96
N LEU A 671 15.27 -17.20 -22.54
CA LEU A 671 15.74 -15.99 -23.23
C LEU A 671 16.43 -15.00 -22.27
N LYS A 672 15.90 -14.85 -21.04
CA LYS A 672 16.54 -14.07 -19.97
C LYS A 672 17.88 -14.67 -19.58
N LEU A 673 17.94 -16.00 -19.39
CA LEU A 673 19.17 -16.73 -19.07
C LEU A 673 20.24 -16.61 -20.16
N CYS A 674 19.84 -16.52 -21.43
CA CYS A 674 20.74 -16.29 -22.57
C CYS A 674 21.20 -14.82 -22.69
N GLY A 675 20.74 -13.91 -21.82
CA GLY A 675 21.13 -12.49 -21.84
C GLY A 675 20.52 -11.68 -22.99
N CYS A 676 19.37 -12.11 -23.54
CA CYS A 676 18.69 -11.36 -24.60
C CYS A 676 18.18 -10.00 -24.07
N LYS A 677 18.07 -8.99 -24.93
CA LYS A 677 17.48 -7.70 -24.55
C LYS A 677 15.99 -7.70 -24.85
N CYS A 678 15.15 -7.26 -23.91
CA CYS A 678 13.72 -7.15 -24.13
C CYS A 678 13.28 -5.69 -24.15
N PHE A 679 12.54 -5.30 -25.19
CA PHE A 679 11.92 -3.99 -25.30
C PHE A 679 10.40 -4.14 -25.23
N LEU A 680 9.76 -3.29 -24.42
CA LEU A 680 8.33 -3.34 -24.13
C LEU A 680 7.60 -2.14 -24.77
N ASN A 681 6.42 -2.39 -25.34
CA ASN A 681 5.51 -1.34 -25.82
C ASN A 681 4.06 -1.79 -25.62
N LYS A 682 3.37 -1.19 -24.63
CA LYS A 682 2.01 -1.55 -24.23
C LYS A 682 1.88 -3.04 -23.88
N LYS A 683 1.30 -3.86 -24.77
CA LYS A 683 1.09 -5.30 -24.63
C LYS A 683 2.05 -6.16 -25.47
N ARG A 684 2.97 -5.54 -26.22
CA ARG A 684 3.90 -6.22 -27.12
C ARG A 684 5.31 -6.13 -26.57
N SER A 685 6.06 -7.22 -26.66
CA SER A 685 7.51 -7.22 -26.41
C SER A 685 8.28 -7.76 -27.60
N ILE A 686 9.49 -7.24 -27.77
CA ILE A 686 10.45 -7.68 -28.77
C ILE A 686 11.74 -8.06 -28.06
N TRP A 687 12.19 -9.28 -28.32
CA TRP A 687 13.39 -9.89 -27.75
C TRP A 687 14.47 -9.85 -28.79
N ILE A 688 15.58 -9.21 -28.48
CA ILE A 688 16.70 -9.02 -29.38
C ILE A 688 17.87 -9.84 -28.87
N LYS A 689 18.56 -10.49 -29.82
CA LYS A 689 19.73 -11.31 -29.54
C LYS A 689 20.81 -10.53 -28.79
N ALA A 690 21.45 -11.18 -27.83
CA ALA A 690 22.61 -10.62 -27.13
C ALA A 690 23.72 -10.25 -28.14
N GLY A 691 24.36 -9.09 -27.95
CA GLY A 691 25.44 -8.63 -28.82
C GLY A 691 25.03 -8.03 -30.17
N THR A 692 23.73 -7.76 -30.38
CA THR A 692 23.26 -7.02 -31.56
C THR A 692 23.71 -5.55 -31.49
N LYS A 693 24.34 -5.03 -32.55
CA LYS A 693 24.79 -3.63 -32.62
C LYS A 693 23.63 -2.65 -32.46
N GLU A 694 23.86 -1.55 -31.74
CA GLU A 694 22.81 -0.54 -31.48
C GLU A 694 22.13 -0.01 -32.75
N GLU A 695 22.89 0.23 -33.82
CA GLU A 695 22.34 0.71 -35.09
C GLU A 695 21.27 -0.24 -35.65
N ARG A 696 21.55 -1.55 -35.56
CA ARG A 696 20.65 -2.62 -35.99
C ARG A 696 19.44 -2.75 -35.06
N ILE A 697 19.65 -2.58 -33.75
CA ILE A 697 18.56 -2.54 -32.76
C ILE A 697 17.56 -1.41 -33.11
N ARG A 698 18.08 -0.21 -33.40
CA ARG A 698 17.26 0.94 -33.77
C ARG A 698 16.45 0.68 -35.05
N GLU A 699 17.07 0.05 -36.04
CA GLU A 699 16.40 -0.35 -37.28
C GLU A 699 15.27 -1.35 -37.03
N ILE A 700 15.54 -2.40 -36.25
CA ILE A 700 14.56 -3.44 -35.88
C ILE A 700 13.35 -2.82 -35.16
N LEU A 701 13.61 -1.96 -34.18
CA LEU A 701 12.55 -1.30 -33.41
C LEU A 701 11.71 -0.38 -34.30
N LYS A 702 12.35 0.40 -35.18
CA LYS A 702 11.66 1.27 -36.15
C LYS A 702 10.77 0.47 -37.10
N ASN A 703 11.28 -0.62 -37.68
CA ASN A 703 10.55 -1.47 -38.62
C ASN A 703 9.33 -2.14 -37.96
N ASN A 704 9.41 -2.45 -36.67
CA ASN A 704 8.32 -3.09 -35.92
C ASN A 704 7.41 -2.11 -35.15
N LYS A 705 7.54 -0.80 -35.42
CA LYS A 705 6.77 0.28 -34.78
C LYS A 705 6.94 0.36 -33.25
N PHE A 706 8.10 -0.04 -32.75
CA PHE A 706 8.54 0.27 -31.39
C PHE A 706 9.17 1.66 -31.40
N LYS A 707 8.71 2.56 -30.53
CA LYS A 707 9.27 3.91 -30.44
C LYS A 707 10.63 3.81 -29.72
N TYR A 708 11.71 3.92 -30.50
CA TYR A 708 13.03 4.22 -29.96
C TYR A 708 13.15 5.75 -29.97
N LYS A 709 13.27 6.37 -28.79
CA LYS A 709 13.51 7.81 -28.69
C LYS A 709 14.98 8.04 -28.37
#